data_AF-A0A2N2IR24-F1
#
_entry.id   AF-A0A2N2IR24-F1
#
_cell.length_a   1.000
_cell.length_b   1.000
_cell.length_c   1.000
_cell.angle_alpha   90.00
_cell.angle_beta   90.00
_cell.angle_gamma   90.00
#
_symmetry.space_group_name_H-M   'P 1'
#
loop_
_entity.id
_entity.type
_entity.pdbx_description
1 polymer ?
#
loop_
_entity_poly.entity_id
_entity_poly.type
_entity_poly.pdbx_seq_one_letter_code
_entity_poly.pdbx_strand_id
1 'polypeptide(L)'
;IAYTQPAGVTCTTRACTTDANCDAGETCAFCSGVKRCTYPKYVLRDTGYNATGNANGLFDWIEALFRKDGGTTDPYTVPMLLNPMPYSYNDLRTYRGDTYVDKLWDWDYQSLSSTSSTFFSDGGTYPRISNELEYMMNTGGGMIFELTDYDGDTLTAPAWTWWTYGGYTYGQYPNWQWPNFTLPPRRDVSTTNNNGVPDYDTNGDGSINDLDRSVDIGTFDAGTELVFFLNTYWRNYSVRYESVAMNRRTVGNNTTKMYLEEARTFTMPFFNKSLLNPDKWPSTTTGTKTMNIGCPFNVTSNGWTWNVTLCQVGTGALKTLTNTFSFSWNNYYVGWLDAATLTRLNSSAYNFLQIPHETVTFDIMTDGYRQHMALGAPSNDPTRWLLGFQIMYDGGATVTSHPAWPDWIHNSFNHLVFLVNRQNGGEAISNVMSSEIPPAQLANTTITKVKIKKNDYIPIPPCTPYPDTRIDYYISVSEPPVWVKVEFPPGSNETTIDLASLGYTGAYLRWKVEIISSDESCQPEVRDVDIGYEALKGGEYSFSTSLPLANVLFKGVLETPTSGWTVTGNDLRNRGHFSLYEMYAPETPTITTVTEKWDAGTVLAARDPSSRVIYTHAGTTRLSFTNGTNTWLLNEVLSPTDRALRHNGRAVYDLNENFAADDNDARQIIQWTRGYEYPLRTAWPATVPRRAWPLGAIHRSTAAIVTPPGYPNWLNQPGIPAAVKSSYTAWANDPLRAERPTIAVVGAQDGMLHAFNAGSFRRGDDPTTGGTEQRGYFVKSGTVRSYGNGAESWAWIPPSQLNNLKNNYVRDYYPEQNPWAQINGSVTLDDILVGSAWKTAVFYTHGVVHPFLSALDVTTTTDPQILWDHDWTDADFNGTYQPPALAWLNSPGYGGQGRTWATITTSGMSDAYGDVYLYVIDADNGNTLPSGKIKLNTGSGAQANQALGVWGSPVVVDFNEDGYADRVYVADTNGRIWKHYFNGTNLNRCMVANVGPEPIFVTPAVKVAQDVSTGQKVVTLYFGTGDHPEQNDTPVPPYHFYGFVDRDADGACSTAEMIYSLGLSIDEKVWADAFISGDEVYVGTSKGDKADICDEDTGNPGRIYILSVDADGSGLPIQITPSVAAPGNVVSGLQVYDEHLFVNSLGGKTSIVGDSKWNNTSASSASSTGVEDVYWKEE
;
A
#
# COMPACT_ATOMS: atom_id res chain seq x y z
N ILE A 1 2.65 24.42 11.93
CA ILE A 1 3.31 23.73 13.06
C ILE A 1 3.55 24.76 14.17
N ALA A 2 3.08 24.51 15.40
CA ALA A 2 3.36 25.35 16.56
C ALA A 2 4.61 24.83 17.30
N TYR A 3 5.43 25.73 17.85
CA TYR A 3 6.71 25.36 18.47
C TYR A 3 6.56 25.17 19.99
N THR A 4 6.73 23.94 20.48
CA THR A 4 6.79 23.61 21.90
C THR A 4 8.16 23.99 22.47
N GLN A 5 8.22 24.75 23.57
CA GLN A 5 9.50 25.14 24.19
C GLN A 5 10.22 23.93 24.82
N PRO A 6 11.53 23.74 24.53
CA PRO A 6 12.35 22.77 25.27
C PRO A 6 12.47 23.14 26.75
N ALA A 7 12.41 22.13 27.63
CA ALA A 7 12.55 22.33 29.06
C ALA A 7 13.92 22.95 29.42
N GLY A 8 13.91 24.03 30.19
CA GLY A 8 15.11 24.71 30.70
C GLY A 8 15.51 26.02 29.99
N VAL A 9 14.79 26.45 28.95
CA VAL A 9 15.10 27.69 28.22
C VAL A 9 14.22 28.86 28.68
N THR A 10 14.78 29.78 29.47
CA THR A 10 14.09 31.03 29.86
C THR A 10 14.21 32.07 28.75
N CYS A 11 13.07 32.55 28.23
CA CYS A 11 13.02 33.60 27.21
C CYS A 11 12.44 34.91 27.77
N THR A 12 12.99 36.06 27.37
CA THR A 12 12.47 37.39 27.73
C THR A 12 12.10 38.18 26.49
N THR A 13 10.93 38.83 26.48
CA THR A 13 10.47 39.63 25.34
C THR A 13 10.84 41.11 25.50
N ARG A 14 11.25 41.76 24.40
CA ARG A 14 11.46 43.23 24.35
C ARG A 14 10.96 43.79 23.03
N ALA A 15 10.45 45.02 23.08
CA ALA A 15 10.03 45.77 21.89
C ALA A 15 11.24 46.13 21.01
N CYS A 16 11.09 45.98 19.70
CA CYS A 16 12.09 46.32 18.69
C CYS A 16 12.17 47.84 18.49
N THR A 17 13.24 48.45 19.00
CA THR A 17 13.50 49.89 18.82
C THR A 17 14.85 50.20 18.13
N THR A 18 15.77 49.23 18.05
CA THR A 18 17.14 49.46 17.54
C THR A 18 17.82 48.25 16.84
N ASP A 19 17.15 47.12 16.62
CA ASP A 19 17.75 45.95 15.93
C ASP A 19 17.38 45.98 14.43
N ALA A 20 18.38 45.91 13.54
CA ALA A 20 18.21 46.13 12.10
C ALA A 20 17.51 44.98 11.35
N ASN A 21 17.14 43.90 12.07
CA ASN A 21 16.43 42.74 11.54
C ASN A 21 15.00 42.60 12.09
N CYS A 22 14.43 43.69 12.64
CA CYS A 22 13.09 43.71 13.24
C CYS A 22 12.45 45.09 13.04
N ASP A 23 11.21 45.14 12.57
CA ASP A 23 10.51 46.40 12.31
C ASP A 23 10.05 47.11 13.60
N ALA A 24 9.92 48.43 13.51
CA ALA A 24 9.60 49.29 14.65
C ALA A 24 8.13 49.11 15.10
N GLY A 25 7.95 48.41 16.23
CA GLY A 25 6.63 48.09 16.81
C GLY A 25 6.51 46.64 17.29
N GLU A 26 7.36 45.76 16.78
CA GLU A 26 7.32 44.31 17.06
C GLU A 26 8.03 43.90 18.36
N THR A 27 7.92 42.62 18.76
CA THR A 27 8.61 42.07 19.94
C THR A 27 9.53 40.89 19.63
N CYS A 28 10.80 41.02 20.02
CA CYS A 28 11.80 39.96 19.94
C CYS A 28 11.83 39.11 21.22
N ALA A 29 11.92 37.78 21.07
CA ALA A 29 12.17 36.86 22.16
C ALA A 29 13.70 36.59 22.30
N PHE A 30 14.24 36.88 23.48
CA PHE A 30 15.63 36.63 23.85
C PHE A 30 15.69 35.38 24.72
N CYS A 31 15.97 34.24 24.10
CA CYS A 31 16.24 32.97 24.75
C CYS A 31 17.76 32.78 24.92
N SER A 32 18.21 32.06 25.97
CA SER A 32 19.64 31.93 26.29
C SER A 32 20.43 31.26 25.17
N GLY A 33 21.19 32.06 24.40
CA GLY A 33 22.12 31.59 23.36
C GLY A 33 21.61 31.71 21.91
N VAL A 34 20.32 31.99 21.68
CA VAL A 34 19.75 32.08 20.31
C VAL A 34 18.81 33.29 20.20
N LYS A 35 19.08 34.18 19.24
CA LYS A 35 18.14 35.22 18.79
C LYS A 35 17.23 34.63 17.70
N ARG A 36 15.91 34.62 17.91
CA ARG A 36 14.91 34.33 16.85
C ARG A 36 13.71 35.27 16.98
N CYS A 37 13.36 35.91 15.88
CA CYS A 37 12.12 36.66 15.73
C CYS A 37 11.01 35.68 15.32
N THR A 38 9.86 35.68 16.00
CA THR A 38 8.70 34.85 15.63
C THR A 38 7.72 35.69 14.83
N TYR A 39 7.60 35.44 13.52
CA TYR A 39 6.64 36.10 12.65
C TYR A 39 5.24 35.47 12.81
N PRO A 40 4.17 36.26 13.04
CA PRO A 40 2.79 35.78 12.92
C PRO A 40 2.39 35.53 11.46
N LYS A 41 1.58 34.48 11.25
CA LYS A 41 1.02 34.05 9.95
C LYS A 41 -0.01 35.06 9.42
N TYR A 42 0.24 35.73 8.28
CA TYR A 42 -0.82 36.40 7.48
C TYR A 42 -0.58 36.41 5.96
N VAL A 43 -1.69 36.63 5.26
CA VAL A 43 -1.95 36.51 3.81
C VAL A 43 -1.62 37.81 3.06
N LEU A 44 -1.24 37.72 1.78
CA LEU A 44 -1.09 38.86 0.87
C LEU A 44 -2.43 39.58 0.65
N ARG A 45 -2.50 40.90 0.93
CA ARG A 45 -3.55 41.79 0.42
C ARG A 45 -3.05 43.21 0.13
N ASP A 46 -3.49 43.69 -1.02
CA ASP A 46 -3.49 45.08 -1.51
C ASP A 46 -4.33 46.02 -0.63
N THR A 47 -3.95 47.31 -0.58
CA THR A 47 -4.57 48.39 0.22
C THR A 47 -4.50 49.79 -0.43
N GLY A 48 -4.65 49.90 -1.77
CA GLY A 48 -4.44 51.16 -2.50
C GLY A 48 -5.27 52.43 -2.13
N TYR A 49 -4.89 53.54 -2.78
CA TYR A 49 -5.38 54.96 -2.73
C TYR A 49 -4.86 55.89 -1.61
N ASN A 50 -4.56 57.19 -1.82
CA ASN A 50 -4.27 58.03 -3.02
C ASN A 50 -3.88 59.45 -2.55
N ALA A 51 -2.84 60.06 -3.15
CA ALA A 51 -2.84 61.50 -3.39
C ALA A 51 -2.16 61.85 -4.74
N THR A 52 -2.94 62.43 -5.66
CA THR A 52 -2.53 63.08 -6.93
C THR A 52 -2.13 62.21 -8.15
N GLY A 53 -3.05 61.34 -8.59
CA GLY A 53 -3.55 61.28 -9.99
C GLY A 53 -2.62 61.04 -11.19
N ASN A 54 -3.00 60.02 -11.99
CA ASN A 54 -2.71 59.79 -13.42
C ASN A 54 -1.42 59.01 -13.82
N ALA A 55 -1.53 57.68 -13.82
CA ALA A 55 -1.46 56.83 -15.03
C ALA A 55 -0.24 56.82 -15.99
N ASN A 56 0.40 55.65 -16.07
CA ASN A 56 0.60 54.83 -17.29
C ASN A 56 1.73 55.18 -18.29
N GLY A 57 3.00 54.83 -17.96
CA GLY A 57 4.19 54.96 -18.83
C GLY A 57 5.56 54.27 -18.51
N LEU A 58 5.67 53.00 -18.03
CA LEU A 58 7.01 52.38 -17.78
C LEU A 58 7.16 50.87 -17.96
N PHE A 59 6.58 50.21 -18.96
CA PHE A 59 7.47 49.31 -19.68
C PHE A 59 7.54 49.56 -21.20
N ASP A 60 8.33 50.58 -21.55
CA ASP A 60 8.32 51.20 -22.88
C ASP A 60 9.24 50.64 -24.01
N TRP A 61 10.31 49.87 -23.70
CA TRP A 61 11.53 49.69 -24.55
C TRP A 61 12.39 48.33 -24.55
N ILE A 62 11.99 47.12 -24.01
CA ILE A 62 12.76 45.80 -24.03
C ILE A 62 12.79 45.08 -25.41
N GLU A 63 11.66 44.81 -26.08
CA GLU A 63 11.54 44.22 -27.45
C GLU A 63 12.40 44.94 -28.54
N ALA A 64 13.08 46.06 -28.22
CA ALA A 64 14.01 46.81 -29.07
C ALA A 64 15.48 46.43 -28.83
N LEU A 65 15.80 45.67 -27.78
CA LEU A 65 17.13 45.13 -27.54
C LEU A 65 17.35 43.74 -28.13
N PHE A 66 16.29 42.95 -28.36
CA PHE A 66 16.46 41.55 -28.76
C PHE A 66 16.51 41.27 -30.27
N ARG A 67 16.26 42.27 -31.15
CA ARG A 67 16.83 42.32 -32.51
C ARG A 67 16.74 43.76 -33.06
N LYS A 68 17.79 44.22 -33.76
CA LYS A 68 17.72 45.33 -34.72
C LYS A 68 17.67 44.74 -36.13
N ASP A 69 17.01 45.43 -37.06
CA ASP A 69 16.91 45.02 -38.48
C ASP A 69 18.23 44.49 -39.08
N GLY A 70 18.26 43.16 -39.30
CA GLY A 70 19.22 42.47 -40.18
C GLY A 70 20.52 41.96 -39.55
N GLY A 71 20.54 40.69 -39.11
CA GLY A 71 21.76 39.90 -38.89
C GLY A 71 21.75 39.05 -37.61
N THR A 72 21.65 37.73 -37.77
CA THR A 72 21.50 36.70 -36.71
C THR A 72 22.74 36.47 -35.83
N THR A 73 22.56 36.38 -34.51
CA THR A 73 23.29 35.48 -33.57
C THR A 73 22.51 35.37 -32.27
N ASP A 74 22.05 34.18 -31.90
CA ASP A 74 20.93 34.03 -30.94
C ASP A 74 21.37 33.69 -29.50
N PRO A 75 20.63 34.17 -28.47
CA PRO A 75 20.83 33.82 -27.07
C PRO A 75 19.96 32.64 -26.61
N TYR A 76 20.45 31.88 -25.63
CA TYR A 76 19.67 30.84 -24.94
C TYR A 76 19.42 31.20 -23.47
N THR A 77 18.28 30.79 -22.90
CA THR A 77 17.83 31.12 -21.54
C THR A 77 17.53 29.87 -20.71
N VAL A 78 18.11 29.78 -19.50
CA VAL A 78 18.09 28.58 -18.64
C VAL A 78 17.64 28.89 -17.19
N PRO A 79 16.43 28.48 -16.77
CA PRO A 79 15.95 28.58 -15.39
C PRO A 79 16.55 27.56 -14.40
N MET A 80 16.87 28.05 -13.20
CA MET A 80 17.53 27.30 -12.12
C MET A 80 16.88 27.57 -10.76
N LEU A 81 16.94 26.60 -9.86
CA LEU A 81 16.46 26.66 -8.47
C LEU A 81 17.59 26.30 -7.49
N LEU A 82 17.61 26.96 -6.33
CA LEU A 82 18.44 26.57 -5.20
C LEU A 82 17.61 26.07 -4.02
N ASN A 83 18.21 25.16 -3.25
CA ASN A 83 17.72 24.64 -1.96
C ASN A 83 17.23 25.80 -1.05
N PRO A 84 16.17 25.64 -0.23
CA PRO A 84 15.91 26.50 0.93
C PRO A 84 17.20 26.96 1.61
N MET A 85 17.41 28.28 1.74
CA MET A 85 18.52 28.81 2.51
C MET A 85 18.28 28.54 4.01
N PRO A 86 19.06 27.67 4.69
CA PRO A 86 18.90 27.43 6.12
C PRO A 86 19.60 28.50 6.97
N TYR A 87 20.27 29.44 6.31
CA TYR A 87 21.31 30.29 6.87
C TYR A 87 20.79 31.67 7.22
N SER A 88 21.09 32.12 8.45
CA SER A 88 20.85 33.50 8.82
C SER A 88 21.81 34.44 8.06
N TYR A 89 21.45 35.72 7.97
CA TYR A 89 22.31 36.77 7.41
C TYR A 89 23.74 36.81 8.02
N ASN A 90 23.95 36.23 9.20
CA ASN A 90 25.27 36.15 9.84
C ASN A 90 26.13 34.97 9.34
N ASP A 91 25.53 33.89 8.83
CA ASP A 91 26.27 32.67 8.44
C ASP A 91 26.95 32.87 7.07
N LEU A 92 26.28 33.57 6.14
CA LEU A 92 26.86 34.12 4.89
C LEU A 92 28.09 35.02 5.10
N ARG A 93 28.40 35.39 6.34
CA ARG A 93 29.46 36.34 6.68
C ARG A 93 30.76 35.70 7.15
N THR A 94 30.79 34.39 7.42
CA THR A 94 31.79 33.81 8.34
C THR A 94 32.63 32.66 7.78
N TYR A 95 32.46 32.27 6.50
CA TYR A 95 33.31 31.25 5.88
C TYR A 95 34.55 31.87 5.21
N ARG A 96 35.73 31.65 5.80
CA ARG A 96 37.07 32.13 5.38
C ARG A 96 37.35 33.65 5.38
N GLY A 97 36.49 34.48 5.97
CA GLY A 97 36.85 35.86 6.32
C GLY A 97 36.73 36.91 5.21
N ASP A 98 36.37 36.51 3.98
CA ASP A 98 35.97 37.40 2.90
C ASP A 98 34.43 37.44 2.78
N THR A 99 33.86 38.54 2.29
CA THR A 99 32.40 38.70 2.13
C THR A 99 31.86 37.96 0.91
N TYR A 100 31.04 36.93 1.14
CA TYR A 100 30.47 36.06 0.08
C TYR A 100 29.62 36.80 -0.98
N VAL A 101 29.07 37.98 -0.64
CA VAL A 101 28.26 38.80 -1.54
C VAL A 101 29.07 39.26 -2.76
N ASP A 102 30.37 39.50 -2.61
CA ASP A 102 31.22 39.87 -3.73
C ASP A 102 31.46 38.64 -4.65
N LYS A 103 31.76 37.46 -4.08
CA LYS A 103 32.22 36.27 -4.83
C LYS A 103 31.16 35.57 -5.70
N LEU A 104 29.87 35.72 -5.41
CA LEU A 104 28.79 35.26 -6.31
C LEU A 104 28.83 35.94 -7.69
N TRP A 105 29.50 37.11 -7.78
CA TRP A 105 29.56 37.95 -8.98
C TRP A 105 30.98 38.47 -9.28
N ASP A 106 32.01 38.01 -8.57
CA ASP A 106 33.34 38.63 -8.64
C ASP A 106 34.05 38.31 -9.96
N TRP A 107 34.68 39.34 -10.51
CA TRP A 107 35.41 39.31 -11.76
C TRP A 107 36.88 39.25 -11.42
N ASP A 108 37.57 38.14 -11.70
CA ASP A 108 39.03 38.09 -11.55
C ASP A 108 39.70 39.03 -12.55
N TYR A 109 40.00 40.24 -12.07
CA TYR A 109 40.57 41.32 -12.87
C TYR A 109 42.04 41.07 -13.25
N GLN A 110 42.71 40.08 -12.64
CA GLN A 110 44.17 39.90 -12.78
C GLN A 110 44.57 38.95 -13.92
N SER A 111 43.65 38.14 -14.46
CA SER A 111 43.94 37.11 -15.47
C SER A 111 43.82 37.57 -16.94
N LEU A 112 44.04 38.86 -17.23
CA LEU A 112 44.02 39.45 -18.58
C LEU A 112 45.18 38.96 -19.50
N SER A 113 45.15 37.68 -19.90
CA SER A 113 45.93 37.14 -21.02
C SER A 113 45.03 37.00 -22.24
N SER A 114 45.45 37.55 -23.39
CA SER A 114 44.61 37.74 -24.57
C SER A 114 44.39 36.47 -25.43
N THR A 115 44.46 35.27 -24.84
CA THR A 115 44.48 33.99 -25.58
C THR A 115 43.71 32.82 -24.98
N SER A 116 43.12 32.89 -23.77
CA SER A 116 42.36 31.75 -23.21
C SER A 116 40.84 31.90 -23.36
N SER A 117 40.16 30.79 -23.65
CA SER A 117 38.70 30.70 -23.79
C SER A 117 37.98 30.51 -22.44
N THR A 118 38.55 31.03 -21.35
CA THR A 118 38.24 30.67 -19.96
C THR A 118 37.73 31.87 -19.16
N PHE A 119 36.78 32.63 -19.73
CA PHE A 119 36.32 33.90 -19.16
C PHE A 119 35.33 33.76 -17.99
N PHE A 120 34.88 32.54 -17.67
CA PHE A 120 33.99 32.22 -16.54
C PHE A 120 34.29 30.80 -16.03
N SER A 121 34.27 30.64 -14.70
CA SER A 121 34.37 29.40 -13.88
C SER A 121 35.44 28.34 -14.21
N ASP A 122 36.13 27.92 -13.17
CA ASP A 122 37.48 27.34 -13.19
C ASP A 122 37.54 25.81 -13.13
N GLY A 123 36.54 25.13 -13.70
CA GLY A 123 36.49 23.65 -13.77
C GLY A 123 35.23 23.01 -13.19
N GLY A 124 34.11 23.74 -13.20
CA GLY A 124 32.78 23.22 -12.87
C GLY A 124 32.17 22.29 -13.93
N THR A 125 30.96 21.81 -13.64
CA THR A 125 30.14 20.93 -14.48
C THR A 125 29.44 21.68 -15.62
N TYR A 126 29.12 22.97 -15.45
CA TYR A 126 28.27 23.74 -16.34
C TYR A 126 28.95 25.05 -16.82
N PRO A 127 29.27 25.18 -18.12
CA PRO A 127 30.00 26.35 -18.59
C PRO A 127 29.20 27.65 -18.37
N ARG A 128 29.84 28.66 -17.75
CA ARG A 128 29.26 29.98 -17.44
C ARG A 128 28.21 30.02 -16.32
N ILE A 129 28.08 28.95 -15.56
CA ILE A 129 27.50 28.99 -14.20
C ILE A 129 28.68 29.23 -13.23
N SER A 130 28.50 30.03 -12.17
CA SER A 130 29.57 30.21 -11.17
C SER A 130 29.74 28.92 -10.35
N ASN A 131 30.98 28.57 -10.01
CA ASN A 131 31.28 27.33 -9.29
C ASN A 131 30.60 27.28 -7.91
N GLU A 132 30.37 28.43 -7.28
CA GLU A 132 29.56 28.60 -6.07
C GLU A 132 28.09 28.23 -6.31
N LEU A 133 27.50 28.66 -7.42
CA LEU A 133 26.12 28.33 -7.78
C LEU A 133 25.99 26.85 -8.12
N GLU A 134 26.96 26.28 -8.84
CA GLU A 134 27.03 24.83 -9.06
C GLU A 134 27.19 24.03 -7.77
N TYR A 135 28.01 24.50 -6.82
CA TYR A 135 28.13 23.88 -5.51
C TYR A 135 26.79 23.89 -4.75
N MET A 136 26.03 24.99 -4.84
CA MET A 136 24.68 25.07 -4.27
C MET A 136 23.67 24.17 -5.00
N MET A 137 23.79 23.97 -6.32
CA MET A 137 23.03 22.97 -7.05
C MET A 137 23.36 21.56 -6.53
N ASN A 138 24.65 21.20 -6.47
CA ASN A 138 25.13 19.90 -6.01
C ASN A 138 24.85 19.60 -4.52
N THR A 139 24.41 20.58 -3.74
CA THR A 139 24.05 20.44 -2.31
C THR A 139 22.56 20.62 -2.03
N GLY A 140 21.71 20.62 -3.07
CA GLY A 140 20.25 20.52 -2.97
C GLY A 140 19.44 21.49 -3.84
N GLY A 141 20.08 22.19 -4.78
CA GLY A 141 19.39 22.89 -5.86
C GLY A 141 19.24 22.02 -7.12
N GLY A 142 18.76 22.60 -8.22
CA GLY A 142 18.62 21.92 -9.50
C GLY A 142 18.35 22.89 -10.65
N MET A 143 18.59 22.45 -11.89
CA MET A 143 18.05 23.14 -13.08
C MET A 143 16.63 22.62 -13.30
N ILE A 144 15.66 23.52 -13.45
CA ILE A 144 14.25 23.12 -13.66
C ILE A 144 13.98 22.97 -15.17
N PHE A 145 14.54 23.86 -15.99
CA PHE A 145 14.41 23.81 -17.45
C PHE A 145 15.78 24.07 -18.08
N GLU A 146 16.19 23.23 -19.03
CA GLU A 146 17.51 23.35 -19.68
C GLU A 146 17.55 24.37 -20.83
N LEU A 147 16.40 24.66 -21.46
CA LEU A 147 16.16 25.77 -22.39
C LEU A 147 14.72 26.30 -22.22
N THR A 148 14.47 27.55 -22.59
CA THR A 148 13.14 28.20 -22.54
C THR A 148 12.73 28.95 -23.81
N ASP A 149 13.49 28.78 -24.89
CA ASP A 149 13.18 29.38 -26.19
C ASP A 149 12.01 28.64 -26.89
N TYR A 150 11.18 29.39 -27.61
CA TYR A 150 9.98 28.90 -28.30
C TYR A 150 9.75 29.54 -29.67
N ASP A 151 10.66 30.40 -30.14
CA ASP A 151 10.54 30.97 -31.48
C ASP A 151 11.01 29.97 -32.58
N GLY A 152 10.62 30.24 -33.83
CA GLY A 152 10.77 29.29 -34.93
C GLY A 152 12.12 29.33 -35.66
N ASP A 153 13.16 30.00 -35.12
CA ASP A 153 14.42 30.20 -35.84
C ASP A 153 15.32 28.93 -35.83
N THR A 154 15.09 28.06 -36.82
CA THR A 154 15.77 26.76 -37.02
C THR A 154 17.31 26.80 -37.22
N LEU A 155 17.96 27.96 -37.24
CA LEU A 155 19.28 28.14 -37.84
C LEU A 155 20.45 28.22 -36.84
N THR A 156 20.89 27.07 -36.33
CA THR A 156 22.17 26.94 -35.60
C THR A 156 23.43 27.02 -36.50
N ALA A 157 23.31 27.52 -37.74
CA ALA A 157 24.38 27.56 -38.74
C ALA A 157 24.50 28.95 -39.43
N PRO A 158 25.73 29.46 -39.67
CA PRO A 158 25.93 30.84 -40.12
C PRO A 158 25.54 31.06 -41.59
N ALA A 159 24.58 31.95 -41.83
CA ALA A 159 24.30 32.49 -43.16
C ALA A 159 25.39 33.48 -43.59
N TRP A 160 26.11 33.17 -44.68
CA TRP A 160 27.11 34.07 -45.27
C TRP A 160 26.45 35.21 -46.08
N THR A 161 26.05 36.29 -45.41
CA THR A 161 25.51 37.49 -46.10
C THR A 161 26.61 38.52 -46.37
N TRP A 162 26.96 38.69 -47.64
CA TRP A 162 27.82 39.78 -48.11
C TRP A 162 27.07 41.10 -48.09
N TRP A 163 27.54 42.09 -47.34
CA TRP A 163 27.03 43.47 -47.45
C TRP A 163 27.94 44.31 -48.36
N THR A 164 27.36 44.93 -49.39
CA THR A 164 28.06 45.84 -50.29
C THR A 164 27.59 47.27 -50.03
N TYR A 165 28.45 48.09 -49.44
CA TYR A 165 28.18 49.52 -49.26
C TYR A 165 29.22 50.32 -50.06
N GLY A 166 28.76 51.21 -50.94
CA GLY A 166 29.64 52.14 -51.67
C GLY A 166 30.64 51.50 -52.67
N GLY A 167 30.41 50.26 -53.11
CA GLY A 167 31.22 49.61 -54.15
C GLY A 167 32.56 49.02 -53.70
N TYR A 168 32.82 48.93 -52.39
CA TYR A 168 33.99 48.24 -51.83
C TYR A 168 33.56 46.97 -51.09
N THR A 169 34.20 45.84 -51.42
CA THR A 169 34.01 44.56 -50.72
C THR A 169 35.12 44.39 -49.69
N TYR A 170 34.79 44.35 -48.40
CA TYR A 170 35.75 44.03 -47.34
C TYR A 170 35.95 42.51 -47.21
N GLY A 171 37.20 42.10 -46.99
CA GLY A 171 37.60 40.69 -46.92
C GLY A 171 37.38 40.04 -45.54
N GLN A 172 37.42 38.69 -45.54
CA GLN A 172 37.13 37.82 -44.40
C GLN A 172 37.99 38.06 -43.14
N TYR A 173 37.38 37.81 -41.97
CA TYR A 173 38.09 37.24 -40.82
C TYR A 173 37.67 35.76 -40.65
N PRO A 174 38.60 34.85 -40.32
CA PRO A 174 38.25 33.46 -40.02
C PRO A 174 37.58 33.38 -38.65
N ASN A 175 36.28 33.06 -38.62
CA ASN A 175 35.61 32.82 -37.35
C ASN A 175 36.01 31.43 -36.81
N TRP A 176 36.36 31.37 -35.53
CA TRP A 176 36.69 30.09 -34.88
C TRP A 176 35.47 29.20 -34.89
N GLN A 177 35.69 27.90 -35.10
CA GLN A 177 34.62 26.89 -35.03
C GLN A 177 33.82 27.06 -33.72
N TRP A 178 32.51 26.83 -33.80
CA TRP A 178 31.76 26.45 -32.61
C TRP A 178 32.42 25.17 -32.07
N PRO A 179 32.88 25.11 -30.80
CA PRO A 179 32.98 23.82 -30.16
C PRO A 179 31.56 23.24 -30.12
N ASN A 180 31.41 21.95 -30.44
CA ASN A 180 30.12 21.28 -30.32
C ASN A 180 29.59 21.50 -28.89
N PHE A 181 28.46 22.18 -28.75
CA PHE A 181 27.78 22.28 -27.47
C PHE A 181 27.08 20.97 -27.18
N THR A 182 27.81 20.08 -26.53
CA THR A 182 27.26 18.94 -25.82
C THR A 182 27.17 19.37 -24.36
N LEU A 183 25.99 19.79 -23.90
CA LEU A 183 25.66 19.68 -22.47
C LEU A 183 25.90 18.21 -22.05
N PRO A 184 26.37 17.92 -20.83
CA PRO A 184 26.71 16.55 -20.43
C PRO A 184 25.51 15.61 -20.71
N PRO A 185 25.74 14.44 -21.32
CA PRO A 185 24.70 13.77 -22.08
C PRO A 185 23.61 13.17 -21.19
N ARG A 186 22.42 13.78 -21.23
CA ARG A 186 21.17 13.02 -21.30
C ARG A 186 20.70 13.04 -22.75
N ARG A 187 20.57 11.85 -23.34
CA ARG A 187 19.75 11.62 -24.54
C ARG A 187 18.28 11.65 -24.10
N ASP A 188 17.30 11.99 -24.95
CA ASP A 188 17.30 11.90 -26.41
C ASP A 188 16.68 13.13 -27.10
N VAL A 189 17.07 13.37 -28.36
CA VAL A 189 16.58 14.47 -29.24
C VAL A 189 15.75 13.87 -30.37
N SER A 190 14.72 13.10 -30.01
CA SER A 190 14.07 12.20 -30.94
C SER A 190 12.97 12.87 -31.79
N THR A 191 13.28 13.01 -33.09
CA THR A 191 12.42 13.43 -34.21
C THR A 191 12.24 14.93 -34.47
N THR A 192 12.78 15.38 -35.61
CA THR A 192 12.58 16.71 -36.17
C THR A 192 11.22 16.82 -36.87
N ASN A 193 10.17 17.21 -36.16
CA ASN A 193 8.83 17.46 -36.72
C ASN A 193 8.60 18.93 -37.13
N ASN A 194 9.63 19.53 -37.77
CA ASN A 194 9.53 20.66 -38.71
C ASN A 194 8.93 22.00 -38.19
N ASN A 195 8.77 22.16 -36.88
CA ASN A 195 8.35 23.41 -36.20
C ASN A 195 9.54 24.26 -35.70
N GLY A 196 10.72 23.66 -35.53
CA GLY A 196 12.00 24.35 -35.36
C GLY A 196 12.50 24.57 -33.94
N VAL A 197 11.84 24.00 -32.94
CA VAL A 197 12.23 24.09 -31.53
C VAL A 197 13.24 22.97 -31.19
N PRO A 198 14.37 23.26 -30.51
CA PRO A 198 15.20 22.24 -29.87
C PRO A 198 14.43 21.59 -28.71
N ASP A 199 14.05 20.33 -28.88
CA ASP A 199 13.00 19.70 -28.08
C ASP A 199 13.51 18.70 -27.04
N TYR A 200 12.96 18.78 -25.83
CA TYR A 200 13.33 17.95 -24.67
C TYR A 200 12.19 16.99 -24.31
N ASP A 201 12.37 15.71 -24.65
CA ASP A 201 11.53 14.63 -24.14
C ASP A 201 12.00 14.29 -22.71
N THR A 202 11.31 14.85 -21.73
CA THR A 202 11.67 14.70 -20.31
C THR A 202 11.14 13.41 -19.71
N ASN A 203 10.09 12.84 -20.33
CA ASN A 203 9.37 11.69 -19.84
C ASN A 203 9.79 10.36 -20.53
N GLY A 204 10.42 10.45 -21.72
CA GLY A 204 10.97 9.35 -22.50
C GLY A 204 9.99 8.68 -23.48
N ASP A 205 8.83 9.28 -23.77
CA ASP A 205 7.79 8.69 -24.63
C ASP A 205 8.03 8.86 -26.15
N GLY A 206 9.02 9.66 -26.54
CA GLY A 206 9.38 9.93 -27.93
C GLY A 206 8.46 10.94 -28.64
N SER A 207 7.57 11.62 -27.91
CA SER A 207 6.58 12.56 -28.44
C SER A 207 6.34 13.76 -27.52
N ILE A 208 6.89 14.90 -27.91
CA ILE A 208 6.84 16.13 -27.10
C ILE A 208 5.41 16.56 -26.83
N ASN A 209 5.03 16.59 -25.56
CA ASN A 209 3.68 16.92 -25.12
C ASN A 209 3.69 17.82 -23.87
N ASP A 210 2.52 18.07 -23.28
CA ASP A 210 2.39 19.01 -22.16
C ASP A 210 3.02 18.48 -20.85
N LEU A 211 3.30 17.17 -20.75
CA LEU A 211 4.10 16.61 -19.65
C LEU A 211 5.54 17.15 -19.67
N ASP A 212 6.13 17.34 -20.85
CA ASP A 212 7.51 17.84 -21.00
C ASP A 212 7.69 19.32 -20.66
N ARG A 213 6.57 20.00 -20.46
CA ARG A 213 6.51 21.44 -20.12
C ARG A 213 6.06 21.66 -18.67
N SER A 214 6.02 20.59 -17.88
CA SER A 214 5.53 20.55 -16.51
C SER A 214 6.58 19.90 -15.61
N VAL A 215 6.99 20.60 -14.53
CA VAL A 215 7.97 20.06 -13.57
C VAL A 215 7.39 20.15 -12.16
N ASP A 216 7.35 19.01 -11.47
CA ASP A 216 7.13 18.97 -10.03
C ASP A 216 8.42 19.42 -9.31
N ILE A 217 8.32 20.54 -8.59
CA ILE A 217 9.42 21.12 -7.81
C ILE A 217 9.51 20.53 -6.38
N GLY A 218 8.65 19.58 -6.05
CA GLY A 218 8.62 18.83 -4.80
C GLY A 218 7.98 19.58 -3.62
N THR A 219 7.86 18.87 -2.50
CA THR A 219 7.35 19.40 -1.23
C THR A 219 8.47 20.11 -0.46
N PHE A 220 8.15 21.29 0.10
CA PHE A 220 9.08 22.10 0.89
C PHE A 220 8.44 22.59 2.19
N ASP A 221 9.26 22.75 3.24
CA ASP A 221 8.79 23.14 4.57
C ASP A 221 8.04 24.49 4.54
N ALA A 222 6.94 24.57 5.29
CA ALA A 222 6.16 25.80 5.41
C ALA A 222 7.00 26.95 6.00
N GLY A 223 7.23 27.99 5.19
CA GLY A 223 8.14 29.10 5.52
C GLY A 223 9.42 29.12 4.68
N THR A 224 9.67 28.10 3.87
CA THR A 224 10.74 28.06 2.86
C THR A 224 10.64 29.24 1.89
N GLU A 225 11.79 29.90 1.65
CA GLU A 225 11.98 30.82 0.55
C GLU A 225 12.60 30.05 -0.62
N LEU A 226 11.82 29.86 -1.69
CA LEU A 226 12.35 29.40 -2.98
C LEU A 226 13.07 30.57 -3.65
N VAL A 227 14.23 30.30 -4.27
CA VAL A 227 15.02 31.33 -4.98
C VAL A 227 15.31 30.83 -6.39
N PHE A 228 14.75 31.53 -7.37
CA PHE A 228 14.90 31.21 -8.79
C PHE A 228 15.96 32.11 -9.42
N PHE A 229 16.83 31.51 -10.23
CA PHE A 229 17.80 32.19 -11.06
C PHE A 229 17.52 31.88 -12.53
N LEU A 230 17.87 32.79 -13.43
CA LEU A 230 17.97 32.50 -14.86
C LEU A 230 19.40 32.83 -15.31
N ASN A 231 19.98 31.91 -16.07
CA ASN A 231 21.26 32.07 -16.74
C ASN A 231 21.02 32.34 -18.23
N THR A 232 21.81 33.25 -18.81
CA THR A 232 21.68 33.71 -20.20
C THR A 232 22.95 33.40 -20.99
N TYR A 233 22.83 32.61 -22.06
CA TYR A 233 23.97 32.06 -22.79
C TYR A 233 24.27 32.86 -24.08
N TRP A 234 24.96 34.00 -23.97
CA TRP A 234 25.36 34.83 -25.12
C TRP A 234 26.86 34.71 -25.47
N ARG A 235 27.24 34.71 -26.76
CA ARG A 235 28.64 34.66 -27.24
C ARG A 235 29.07 35.86 -28.09
N ASN A 236 29.38 37.04 -27.50
CA ASN A 236 30.24 38.02 -28.22
C ASN A 236 30.98 39.11 -27.38
N TYR A 237 32.02 39.67 -28.00
CA TYR A 237 33.14 40.45 -27.43
C TYR A 237 32.85 41.90 -26.96
N SER A 238 31.60 42.32 -26.74
CA SER A 238 31.29 43.74 -26.45
C SER A 238 30.13 44.02 -25.50
N VAL A 239 29.85 43.12 -24.56
CA VAL A 239 29.09 43.47 -23.34
C VAL A 239 29.88 44.50 -22.52
N ARG A 240 29.51 45.78 -22.64
CA ARG A 240 30.06 46.88 -21.81
C ARG A 240 29.06 47.52 -20.85
N TYR A 241 27.74 47.29 -20.99
CA TYR A 241 26.73 48.12 -20.31
C TYR A 241 25.46 47.41 -19.78
N GLU A 242 25.32 46.08 -19.85
CA GLU A 242 23.99 45.43 -19.78
C GLU A 242 23.91 44.16 -18.86
N SER A 243 24.39 44.18 -17.60
CA SER A 243 24.13 43.05 -16.64
C SER A 243 24.43 43.32 -15.14
N VAL A 244 23.41 43.52 -14.31
CA VAL A 244 23.45 43.89 -12.87
C VAL A 244 24.60 43.28 -12.02
N ALA A 245 25.26 44.11 -11.19
CA ALA A 245 26.03 43.68 -10.02
C ALA A 245 25.73 44.57 -8.80
N MET A 246 25.78 44.00 -7.59
CA MET A 246 25.54 44.72 -6.33
C MET A 246 26.87 45.15 -5.69
N ASN A 247 27.07 46.46 -5.49
CA ASN A 247 28.32 47.02 -5.00
C ASN A 247 28.14 47.80 -3.69
N ARG A 248 29.18 47.82 -2.84
CA ARG A 248 29.08 48.38 -1.47
C ARG A 248 29.75 49.75 -1.37
N ARG A 249 28.96 50.83 -1.41
CA ARG A 249 29.49 52.20 -1.30
C ARG A 249 29.15 52.86 0.05
N THR A 250 30.17 53.39 0.71
CA THR A 250 30.00 54.26 1.88
C THR A 250 29.82 55.69 1.41
N VAL A 251 28.61 56.24 1.54
CA VAL A 251 28.39 57.69 1.42
C VAL A 251 28.93 58.41 2.66
N GLY A 252 29.28 59.69 2.51
CA GLY A 252 30.14 60.48 3.42
C GLY A 252 29.65 60.74 4.86
N ASN A 253 28.68 59.96 5.34
CA ASN A 253 28.08 59.99 6.66
C ASN A 253 28.11 58.60 7.34
N ASN A 254 29.10 57.75 7.00
CA ASN A 254 29.29 56.37 7.50
C ASN A 254 28.08 55.42 7.30
N THR A 255 27.07 55.84 6.54
CA THR A 255 25.95 54.97 6.19
C THR A 255 26.39 54.09 5.03
N THR A 256 26.65 52.81 5.30
CA THR A 256 26.84 51.82 4.22
C THR A 256 25.52 51.67 3.49
N LYS A 257 25.49 51.92 2.18
CA LYS A 257 24.37 51.57 1.31
C LYS A 257 24.86 50.60 0.23
N MET A 258 24.00 49.63 -0.11
CA MET A 258 24.17 48.83 -1.32
C MET A 258 23.79 49.72 -2.50
N TYR A 259 24.63 49.78 -3.52
CA TYR A 259 24.37 50.51 -4.77
C TYR A 259 24.54 49.56 -5.95
N LEU A 260 23.75 49.80 -6.99
CA LEU A 260 23.87 49.10 -8.26
C LEU A 260 24.81 49.94 -9.14
N GLU A 261 26.10 49.60 -9.14
CA GLU A 261 27.18 50.47 -9.63
C GLU A 261 28.13 49.66 -10.55
N GLU A 262 27.73 49.58 -11.82
CA GLU A 262 28.38 48.89 -12.96
C GLU A 262 28.41 47.34 -12.90
N ALA A 263 28.39 46.69 -14.07
CA ALA A 263 27.55 45.51 -14.28
C ALA A 263 28.16 44.49 -15.30
N ARG A 264 28.41 43.22 -14.91
CA ARG A 264 29.12 42.19 -15.73
C ARG A 264 28.84 40.68 -15.45
N THR A 265 27.60 40.20 -15.32
CA THR A 265 27.30 38.73 -15.12
C THR A 265 26.19 38.17 -16.02
N PHE A 266 26.22 36.86 -16.29
CA PHE A 266 25.21 36.15 -17.09
C PHE A 266 24.13 35.43 -16.25
N THR A 267 24.27 35.42 -14.92
CA THR A 267 23.34 34.78 -13.97
C THR A 267 22.62 35.84 -13.15
N MET A 268 21.29 35.81 -13.15
CA MET A 268 20.45 36.80 -12.48
C MET A 268 19.42 36.12 -11.54
N PRO A 269 19.24 36.57 -10.29
CA PRO A 269 18.13 36.13 -9.42
C PRO A 269 16.84 36.86 -9.80
N PHE A 270 15.72 36.12 -9.93
CA PHE A 270 14.43 36.67 -10.35
C PHE A 270 13.34 36.65 -9.28
N PHE A 271 13.50 35.84 -8.23
CA PHE A 271 12.56 35.79 -7.12
C PHE A 271 13.29 35.56 -5.80
N ASN A 272 13.20 36.53 -4.89
CA ASN A 272 13.82 36.50 -3.56
C ASN A 272 13.12 37.53 -2.65
N LYS A 273 12.94 37.23 -1.36
CA LYS A 273 12.40 38.15 -0.32
C LYS A 273 13.51 38.85 0.46
N SER A 274 14.73 38.31 0.43
CA SER A 274 15.89 38.73 1.22
C SER A 274 16.73 39.85 0.55
N LEU A 275 18.06 39.80 0.65
CA LEU A 275 18.99 40.81 0.11
C LEU A 275 19.08 40.79 -1.43
N LEU A 276 18.77 39.65 -2.07
CA LEU A 276 18.94 39.41 -3.50
C LEU A 276 17.75 39.87 -4.35
N ASN A 277 16.73 40.49 -3.74
CA ASN A 277 15.57 41.02 -4.45
C ASN A 277 15.99 42.22 -5.34
N PRO A 278 15.86 42.16 -6.68
CA PRO A 278 16.23 43.27 -7.57
C PRO A 278 15.37 44.53 -7.33
N ASP A 279 14.15 44.39 -6.83
CA ASP A 279 13.17 45.47 -6.65
C ASP A 279 13.21 46.11 -5.24
N LYS A 280 14.23 45.80 -4.42
CA LYS A 280 14.24 46.13 -2.97
C LYS A 280 14.35 47.62 -2.63
N TRP A 281 14.76 48.47 -3.56
CA TRP A 281 15.11 49.89 -3.28
C TRP A 281 14.46 50.88 -4.27
N PRO A 282 13.11 50.95 -4.32
CA PRO A 282 12.43 51.83 -5.25
C PRO A 282 12.66 53.32 -4.92
N SER A 283 12.81 54.14 -5.96
CA SER A 283 12.61 55.58 -5.84
C SER A 283 11.11 55.93 -5.88
N THR A 284 10.75 57.21 -5.72
CA THR A 284 9.35 57.65 -5.71
C THR A 284 8.59 57.27 -6.98
N THR A 285 7.31 56.93 -6.85
CA THR A 285 6.46 56.58 -7.99
C THR A 285 6.15 57.83 -8.86
N THR A 286 6.34 57.76 -10.17
CA THR A 286 6.01 58.83 -11.14
C THR A 286 4.85 58.48 -12.08
N GLY A 287 4.31 57.27 -11.98
CA GLY A 287 3.10 56.80 -12.68
C GLY A 287 2.77 55.35 -12.35
N THR A 288 1.71 54.83 -12.96
CA THR A 288 1.33 53.39 -12.91
C THR A 288 1.48 52.77 -14.32
N LYS A 289 0.98 51.57 -14.62
CA LYS A 289 0.58 51.08 -15.96
C LYS A 289 -0.47 50.00 -15.84
N THR A 290 -1.41 49.91 -16.79
CA THR A 290 -2.58 49.00 -16.71
C THR A 290 -2.76 48.20 -17.99
N MET A 291 -2.98 46.89 -17.85
CA MET A 291 -3.17 45.91 -18.95
C MET A 291 -4.38 45.03 -18.70
N ASN A 292 -4.97 44.48 -19.76
CA ASN A 292 -6.04 43.49 -19.69
C ASN A 292 -5.45 42.07 -19.75
N ILE A 293 -5.49 41.31 -18.66
CA ILE A 293 -4.73 40.06 -18.54
C ILE A 293 -5.20 38.94 -19.47
N GLY A 294 -6.48 38.92 -19.83
CA GLY A 294 -7.06 37.98 -20.80
C GLY A 294 -7.06 38.47 -22.25
N CYS A 295 -6.60 39.69 -22.50
CA CYS A 295 -6.48 40.22 -23.86
C CYS A 295 -5.22 39.68 -24.55
N PRO A 296 -5.27 39.26 -25.82
CA PRO A 296 -4.05 38.98 -26.58
C PRO A 296 -3.28 40.28 -26.85
N PHE A 297 -1.97 40.26 -26.60
CA PHE A 297 -1.05 41.28 -27.07
C PHE A 297 -0.93 41.19 -28.60
N ASN A 298 -1.42 42.21 -29.30
CA ASN A 298 -1.40 42.27 -30.77
C ASN A 298 -1.23 43.72 -31.24
N VAL A 299 -0.01 44.02 -31.67
CA VAL A 299 0.43 45.30 -32.25
C VAL A 299 1.01 45.01 -33.64
N THR A 300 0.63 45.79 -34.64
CA THR A 300 1.20 45.68 -36.00
C THR A 300 1.64 47.04 -36.54
N SER A 301 2.69 47.05 -37.35
CA SER A 301 3.32 48.28 -37.87
C SER A 301 3.61 48.19 -39.37
N ASN A 302 3.80 49.36 -39.99
CA ASN A 302 4.32 49.49 -41.36
C ASN A 302 5.49 50.51 -41.43
N GLY A 303 6.26 50.62 -40.35
CA GLY A 303 7.40 51.53 -40.21
C GLY A 303 7.06 52.94 -39.72
N TRP A 304 5.87 53.48 -40.04
CA TRP A 304 5.48 54.85 -39.59
C TRP A 304 4.04 54.97 -39.06
N THR A 305 3.20 53.95 -39.21
CA THR A 305 1.86 53.88 -38.58
C THR A 305 1.65 52.56 -37.87
N TRP A 306 0.87 52.62 -36.79
CA TRP A 306 0.69 51.54 -35.81
C TRP A 306 -0.79 51.21 -35.63
N ASN A 307 -1.09 49.92 -35.58
CA ASN A 307 -2.41 49.40 -35.23
C ASN A 307 -2.31 48.60 -33.93
N VAL A 308 -2.96 49.08 -32.87
CA VAL A 308 -2.98 48.43 -31.54
C VAL A 308 -4.34 47.80 -31.31
N THR A 309 -4.39 46.51 -31.03
CA THR A 309 -5.63 45.83 -30.64
C THR A 309 -5.77 45.82 -29.12
N LEU A 310 -6.88 46.37 -28.64
CA LEU A 310 -7.26 46.46 -27.22
C LEU A 310 -8.50 45.59 -26.98
N CYS A 311 -8.69 45.09 -25.77
CA CYS A 311 -9.90 44.36 -25.37
C CYS A 311 -10.64 45.10 -24.26
N GLN A 312 -11.96 45.16 -24.38
CA GLN A 312 -12.82 45.72 -23.35
C GLN A 312 -12.78 44.88 -22.07
N VAL A 313 -12.65 45.54 -20.92
CA VAL A 313 -12.72 44.89 -19.61
C VAL A 313 -14.11 44.25 -19.41
N GLY A 314 -14.13 43.02 -18.91
CA GLY A 314 -15.31 42.19 -18.64
C GLY A 314 -15.93 41.52 -19.86
N THR A 315 -15.86 42.11 -21.07
CA THR A 315 -16.53 41.56 -22.26
C THR A 315 -15.60 41.01 -23.34
N GLY A 316 -14.30 41.31 -23.29
CA GLY A 316 -13.33 40.85 -24.29
C GLY A 316 -13.48 41.47 -25.68
N ALA A 317 -14.44 42.38 -25.87
CA ALA A 317 -14.71 42.99 -27.17
C ALA A 317 -13.46 43.67 -27.73
N LEU A 318 -13.02 43.25 -28.93
CA LEU A 318 -11.81 43.77 -29.56
C LEU A 318 -12.05 45.16 -30.17
N LYS A 319 -11.06 46.03 -30.03
CA LYS A 319 -10.99 47.32 -30.71
C LYS A 319 -9.58 47.61 -31.18
N THR A 320 -9.40 47.76 -32.48
CA THR A 320 -8.13 48.22 -33.05
C THR A 320 -8.13 49.75 -33.15
N LEU A 321 -7.14 50.40 -32.53
CA LEU A 321 -6.83 51.80 -32.77
C LEU A 321 -5.95 51.91 -34.00
N THR A 322 -6.38 52.68 -34.99
CA THR A 322 -5.64 52.83 -36.27
C THR A 322 -4.76 54.07 -36.23
N ASN A 323 -3.53 53.98 -36.73
CA ASN A 323 -2.54 55.07 -36.78
C ASN A 323 -2.31 55.78 -35.42
N THR A 324 -2.61 55.10 -34.30
CA THR A 324 -2.61 55.68 -32.95
C THR A 324 -2.04 54.64 -32.00
N PHE A 325 -1.02 55.03 -31.24
CA PHE A 325 -0.39 54.16 -30.27
C PHE A 325 -0.87 54.52 -28.85
N SER A 326 -1.70 53.68 -28.24
CA SER A 326 -2.26 53.92 -26.90
C SER A 326 -2.63 52.62 -26.21
N PHE A 327 -2.19 52.46 -24.96
CA PHE A 327 -2.41 51.28 -24.11
C PHE A 327 -3.85 51.15 -23.59
N SER A 328 -4.62 52.24 -23.65
CA SER A 328 -5.98 52.29 -23.15
C SER A 328 -6.86 53.20 -24.00
N TRP A 329 -8.11 52.78 -24.20
CA TRP A 329 -9.15 53.62 -24.79
C TRP A 329 -10.45 53.42 -24.02
N ASN A 330 -10.84 54.39 -23.19
CA ASN A 330 -11.91 54.24 -22.22
C ASN A 330 -11.70 52.98 -21.35
N ASN A 331 -12.57 51.98 -21.47
CA ASN A 331 -12.50 50.70 -20.75
C ASN A 331 -11.92 49.55 -21.59
N TYR A 332 -11.07 49.87 -22.58
CA TYR A 332 -10.33 48.90 -23.40
C TYR A 332 -8.85 49.04 -23.08
N TYR A 333 -8.15 47.93 -22.85
CA TYR A 333 -6.70 47.91 -22.58
C TYR A 333 -6.01 46.83 -23.40
N VAL A 334 -4.69 46.98 -23.61
CA VAL A 334 -3.87 46.00 -24.35
C VAL A 334 -3.57 44.76 -23.49
N GLY A 335 -3.28 43.64 -24.17
CA GLY A 335 -2.81 42.40 -23.56
C GLY A 335 -1.36 42.41 -23.07
N TRP A 336 -0.90 41.26 -22.58
CA TRP A 336 0.51 41.01 -22.23
C TRP A 336 0.98 39.63 -22.71
N LEU A 337 0.12 38.62 -22.64
CA LEU A 337 0.32 37.32 -23.29
C LEU A 337 -0.12 37.36 -24.76
N ASP A 338 0.55 36.59 -25.62
CA ASP A 338 0.14 36.41 -27.01
C ASP A 338 -1.11 35.51 -27.13
N ALA A 339 -1.73 35.49 -28.31
CA ALA A 339 -2.95 34.74 -28.56
C ALA A 339 -2.78 33.20 -28.52
N ALA A 340 -1.61 32.68 -28.87
CA ALA A 340 -1.32 31.25 -28.81
C ALA A 340 -1.09 30.80 -27.35
N THR A 341 -0.41 31.62 -26.52
CA THR A 341 -0.28 31.36 -25.09
C THR A 341 -1.63 31.37 -24.38
N LEU A 342 -2.51 32.34 -24.65
CA LEU A 342 -3.87 32.34 -24.11
C LEU A 342 -4.70 31.12 -24.57
N THR A 343 -4.49 30.67 -25.82
CA THR A 343 -5.14 29.45 -26.33
C THR A 343 -4.60 28.19 -25.65
N ARG A 344 -3.29 28.12 -25.38
CA ARG A 344 -2.62 27.02 -24.68
C ARG A 344 -3.09 26.89 -23.23
N LEU A 345 -3.25 28.00 -22.50
CA LEU A 345 -3.80 27.98 -21.13
C LEU A 345 -5.23 27.42 -21.09
N ASN A 346 -6.03 27.64 -22.14
CA ASN A 346 -7.37 27.08 -22.30
C ASN A 346 -7.40 25.67 -22.95
N SER A 347 -6.36 24.85 -22.72
CA SER A 347 -6.31 23.44 -23.13
C SER A 347 -6.52 22.50 -21.93
N SER A 348 -6.74 21.20 -22.20
CA SER A 348 -6.94 20.19 -21.14
C SER A 348 -5.74 20.02 -20.22
N ALA A 349 -4.50 20.17 -20.73
CA ALA A 349 -3.30 20.01 -19.94
C ALA A 349 -3.10 21.14 -18.91
N TYR A 350 -3.51 22.36 -19.28
CA TYR A 350 -3.57 23.51 -18.37
C TYR A 350 -4.93 23.60 -17.64
N ASN A 351 -5.67 22.50 -17.56
CA ASN A 351 -7.01 22.37 -16.95
C ASN A 351 -7.93 23.55 -17.32
N PHE A 352 -8.03 23.83 -18.61
CA PHE A 352 -8.90 24.83 -19.24
C PHE A 352 -8.86 26.21 -18.55
N LEU A 353 -7.67 26.70 -18.20
CA LEU A 353 -7.47 27.99 -17.55
C LEU A 353 -7.85 29.13 -18.50
N GLN A 354 -9.08 29.64 -18.33
CA GLN A 354 -9.58 30.80 -19.06
C GLN A 354 -9.20 32.08 -18.33
N ILE A 355 -8.29 32.86 -18.90
CA ILE A 355 -7.90 34.15 -18.32
C ILE A 355 -9.01 35.19 -18.59
N PRO A 356 -9.61 35.78 -17.54
CA PRO A 356 -10.71 36.71 -17.69
C PRO A 356 -10.19 38.05 -18.22
N HIS A 357 -11.07 38.80 -18.88
CA HIS A 357 -10.74 40.10 -19.44
C HIS A 357 -10.73 41.20 -18.36
N GLU A 358 -9.86 41.08 -17.36
CA GLU A 358 -9.73 42.02 -16.24
C GLU A 358 -8.39 42.74 -16.21
N THR A 359 -8.24 43.77 -15.36
CA THR A 359 -7.08 44.66 -15.38
C THR A 359 -6.07 44.39 -14.26
N VAL A 360 -4.80 44.24 -14.60
CA VAL A 360 -3.67 44.35 -13.67
C VAL A 360 -3.03 45.74 -13.78
N THR A 361 -2.53 46.29 -12.67
CA THR A 361 -1.81 47.58 -12.64
C THR A 361 -0.50 47.47 -11.87
N PHE A 362 0.56 48.09 -12.40
CA PHE A 362 1.93 48.08 -11.86
C PHE A 362 2.54 49.50 -11.79
N ASP A 363 3.64 49.69 -11.06
CA ASP A 363 4.21 51.02 -10.73
C ASP A 363 5.44 51.43 -11.56
N ILE A 364 5.73 52.74 -11.56
CA ILE A 364 6.80 53.43 -12.30
C ILE A 364 7.65 54.24 -11.35
N MET A 365 8.98 54.11 -11.36
CA MET A 365 9.86 54.87 -10.45
C MET A 365 10.49 56.12 -11.11
N THR A 366 10.91 57.10 -10.30
CA THR A 366 11.40 58.44 -10.72
C THR A 366 12.70 58.40 -11.52
N ASP A 367 13.51 57.38 -11.31
CA ASP A 367 14.83 57.15 -11.89
C ASP A 367 14.83 56.14 -13.07
N GLY A 368 13.65 55.73 -13.54
CA GLY A 368 13.49 54.80 -14.66
C GLY A 368 13.46 53.32 -14.26
N TYR A 369 13.60 53.00 -12.98
CA TYR A 369 13.53 51.64 -12.45
C TYR A 369 12.11 51.07 -12.57
N ARG A 370 12.02 49.81 -13.00
CA ARG A 370 10.79 49.10 -13.36
C ARG A 370 10.67 47.85 -12.46
N GLN A 371 9.45 47.43 -12.11
CA GLN A 371 9.25 46.16 -11.40
C GLN A 371 9.70 44.99 -12.29
N HIS A 372 10.44 44.01 -11.77
CA HIS A 372 10.95 42.90 -12.59
C HIS A 372 9.97 41.71 -12.70
N MET A 373 8.85 41.75 -11.97
CA MET A 373 7.86 40.67 -11.93
C MET A 373 6.43 41.21 -11.81
N ALA A 374 5.51 40.61 -12.56
CA ALA A 374 4.07 40.68 -12.35
C ALA A 374 3.59 39.34 -11.79
N LEU A 375 2.90 39.38 -10.65
CA LEU A 375 2.21 38.23 -10.07
C LEU A 375 0.71 38.53 -10.09
N GLY A 376 -0.08 37.64 -10.70
CA GLY A 376 -1.54 37.72 -10.68
C GLY A 376 -2.18 36.34 -10.67
N ALA A 377 -3.23 36.17 -9.87
CA ALA A 377 -4.15 35.05 -9.98
C ALA A 377 -5.44 35.56 -10.67
N PRO A 378 -5.95 34.89 -11.71
CA PRO A 378 -7.23 35.23 -12.33
C PRO A 378 -8.38 35.27 -11.31
N SER A 379 -9.30 36.24 -11.40
CA SER A 379 -10.42 36.34 -10.46
C SER A 379 -11.41 35.17 -10.50
N ASN A 380 -11.44 34.43 -11.61
CA ASN A 380 -12.17 33.17 -11.77
C ASN A 380 -11.36 31.92 -11.39
N ASP A 381 -10.06 32.06 -11.08
CA ASP A 381 -9.15 30.95 -10.75
C ASP A 381 -8.04 31.42 -9.77
N PRO A 382 -8.40 31.70 -8.49
CA PRO A 382 -7.50 32.36 -7.54
C PRO A 382 -6.37 31.46 -7.00
N THR A 383 -6.42 30.15 -7.24
CA THR A 383 -5.44 29.15 -6.75
C THR A 383 -4.30 28.93 -7.74
N ARG A 384 -4.42 29.42 -8.97
CA ARG A 384 -3.40 29.30 -10.03
C ARG A 384 -2.80 30.67 -10.34
N TRP A 385 -1.51 30.80 -10.11
CA TRP A 385 -0.80 32.06 -10.22
C TRP A 385 -0.03 32.13 -11.53
N LEU A 386 -0.25 33.19 -12.29
CA LEU A 386 0.63 33.57 -13.40
C LEU A 386 1.72 34.50 -12.87
N LEU A 387 2.96 34.05 -13.04
CA LEU A 387 4.17 34.81 -12.77
C LEU A 387 4.78 35.24 -14.12
N GLY A 388 4.65 36.51 -14.45
CA GLY A 388 5.32 37.13 -15.59
C GLY A 388 6.60 37.83 -15.17
N PHE A 389 7.71 37.60 -15.86
CA PHE A 389 9.02 38.14 -15.53
C PHE A 389 9.61 39.04 -16.61
N GLN A 390 10.42 40.00 -16.15
CA GLN A 390 11.08 41.01 -16.96
C GLN A 390 12.60 41.01 -16.72
N ILE A 391 13.38 41.11 -17.80
CA ILE A 391 14.81 40.75 -17.79
C ILE A 391 15.79 41.92 -17.98
N MET A 392 15.41 43.19 -17.75
CA MET A 392 16.30 44.34 -17.99
C MET A 392 16.29 45.47 -16.95
N TYR A 393 17.49 46.03 -16.76
CA TYR A 393 17.83 47.23 -16.01
C TYR A 393 18.05 48.43 -16.96
N ASP A 394 17.37 49.55 -16.73
CA ASP A 394 17.50 50.78 -17.53
C ASP A 394 18.36 51.82 -16.79
N GLY A 395 19.61 51.99 -17.24
CA GLY A 395 20.59 52.91 -16.67
C GLY A 395 20.33 54.38 -16.99
N GLY A 396 19.18 54.92 -16.61
CA GLY A 396 18.92 56.36 -16.60
C GLY A 396 18.96 57.03 -17.98
N ALA A 397 18.26 56.47 -18.98
CA ALA A 397 18.14 57.03 -20.32
C ALA A 397 17.46 58.42 -20.35
N THR A 398 18.25 59.48 -20.14
CA THR A 398 17.79 60.87 -20.11
C THR A 398 17.47 61.44 -21.51
N VAL A 399 16.31 61.07 -22.05
CA VAL A 399 15.44 61.80 -23.01
C VAL A 399 16.08 62.39 -24.30
N THR A 400 17.34 62.08 -24.64
CA THR A 400 18.11 62.92 -25.60
C THR A 400 18.83 62.18 -26.74
N SER A 401 18.78 60.83 -26.80
CA SER A 401 19.60 60.06 -27.77
C SER A 401 18.85 59.16 -28.77
N HIS A 402 17.53 58.94 -28.67
CA HIS A 402 16.79 58.18 -29.71
C HIS A 402 15.34 58.64 -29.93
N PRO A 403 15.05 59.54 -30.89
CA PRO A 403 13.73 60.17 -31.07
C PRO A 403 12.63 59.35 -31.79
N ALA A 404 12.79 58.02 -31.97
CA ALA A 404 12.05 57.29 -33.00
C ALA A 404 11.51 55.90 -32.62
N TRP A 405 11.90 55.33 -31.48
CA TRP A 405 11.28 54.11 -30.96
C TRP A 405 10.28 54.55 -29.90
N PRO A 406 8.96 54.32 -30.12
CA PRO A 406 7.99 54.67 -29.12
C PRO A 406 8.28 53.92 -27.85
N ASP A 407 7.74 54.52 -26.80
CA ASP A 407 7.15 53.74 -25.75
C ASP A 407 6.14 52.70 -26.33
N TRP A 408 6.59 51.47 -26.61
CA TRP A 408 5.72 50.30 -26.87
C TRP A 408 6.18 48.92 -26.35
N ILE A 409 7.41 48.74 -25.89
CA ILE A 409 8.24 47.54 -26.14
C ILE A 409 8.82 46.85 -24.86
N HIS A 410 8.92 47.48 -23.68
CA HIS A 410 9.42 46.78 -22.47
C HIS A 410 8.31 45.88 -21.89
N ASN A 411 7.03 46.13 -22.25
CA ASN A 411 5.83 46.11 -21.37
C ASN A 411 5.30 44.74 -20.98
N SER A 412 5.84 43.71 -21.60
CA SER A 412 5.05 42.54 -21.84
C SER A 412 5.04 41.54 -20.68
N PHE A 413 5.96 41.63 -19.70
CA PHE A 413 6.16 40.65 -18.62
C PHE A 413 6.21 39.18 -19.09
N ASN A 414 6.39 38.95 -20.40
CA ASN A 414 6.19 37.66 -21.05
C ASN A 414 7.50 37.03 -21.53
N HIS A 415 8.64 37.60 -21.14
CA HIS A 415 9.97 37.08 -21.46
C HIS A 415 10.22 35.74 -20.77
N LEU A 416 9.69 35.57 -19.56
CA LEU A 416 9.37 34.26 -19.00
C LEU A 416 8.00 34.34 -18.32
N VAL A 417 7.18 33.31 -18.51
CA VAL A 417 5.89 33.16 -17.84
C VAL A 417 5.81 31.78 -17.21
N PHE A 418 5.58 31.72 -15.91
CA PHE A 418 5.34 30.47 -15.18
C PHE A 418 3.91 30.43 -14.67
N LEU A 419 3.25 29.28 -14.83
CA LEU A 419 2.02 28.95 -14.13
C LEU A 419 2.37 28.16 -12.88
N VAL A 420 2.03 28.68 -11.70
CA VAL A 420 2.18 27.97 -10.43
C VAL A 420 0.79 27.55 -9.96
N ASN A 421 0.55 26.24 -9.92
CA ASN A 421 -0.66 25.67 -9.32
C ASN A 421 -0.39 25.40 -7.84
N ARG A 422 -1.13 26.04 -6.92
CA ARG A 422 -0.97 25.79 -5.48
C ARG A 422 -2.12 24.91 -4.98
N GLN A 423 -1.75 23.77 -4.44
CA GLN A 423 -2.67 22.81 -3.81
C GLN A 423 -2.49 22.85 -2.29
N ASN A 424 -3.58 22.68 -1.53
CA ASN A 424 -3.49 22.55 -0.08
C ASN A 424 -3.25 21.07 0.26
N GLY A 425 -1.99 20.72 0.48
CA GLY A 425 -1.63 19.40 0.95
C GLY A 425 -0.38 19.43 1.82
N GLY A 426 0.05 18.25 2.22
CA GLY A 426 1.30 18.08 2.94
C GLY A 426 1.47 16.65 3.43
N GLU A 427 2.72 16.27 3.63
CA GLU A 427 3.10 15.02 4.27
C GLU A 427 3.69 15.33 5.65
N ALA A 428 3.44 14.46 6.63
CA ALA A 428 4.25 14.40 7.83
C ALA A 428 4.66 12.95 8.09
N ILE A 429 5.93 12.74 8.41
CA ILE A 429 6.52 11.42 8.69
C ILE A 429 7.12 11.45 10.10
N SER A 430 6.90 10.39 10.88
CA SER A 430 7.49 10.25 12.21
C SER A 430 8.96 9.82 12.16
N ASN A 431 9.71 10.16 13.22
CA ASN A 431 10.92 9.41 13.56
C ASN A 431 10.56 7.95 13.91
N VAL A 432 11.57 7.08 14.04
CA VAL A 432 11.37 5.72 14.56
C VAL A 432 10.80 5.79 15.98
N MET A 433 9.58 5.30 16.18
CA MET A 433 8.86 5.33 17.45
C MET A 433 9.26 4.18 18.37
N SER A 434 9.59 3.01 17.82
CA SER A 434 10.05 1.81 18.54
C SER A 434 11.49 1.91 19.11
N SER A 435 11.93 3.13 19.44
CA SER A 435 13.25 3.46 19.99
C SER A 435 13.53 2.86 21.38
N GLU A 436 12.49 2.36 22.05
CA GLU A 436 12.58 1.62 23.31
C GLU A 436 13.04 0.16 23.14
N ILE A 437 12.93 -0.42 21.94
CA ILE A 437 13.51 -1.73 21.64
C ILE A 437 15.03 -1.60 21.70
N PRO A 438 15.74 -2.32 22.59
CA PRO A 438 17.19 -2.20 22.71
C PRO A 438 17.89 -2.52 21.37
N PRO A 439 18.91 -1.76 20.94
CA PRO A 439 19.58 -2.00 19.66
C PRO A 439 20.13 -3.42 19.47
N ALA A 440 20.50 -4.10 20.56
CA ALA A 440 20.95 -5.50 20.54
C ALA A 440 19.81 -6.52 20.35
N GLN A 441 18.55 -6.10 20.47
CA GLN A 441 17.35 -6.94 20.31
C GLN A 441 16.63 -6.71 18.98
N LEU A 442 16.82 -5.57 18.30
CA LEU A 442 16.16 -5.25 17.01
C LEU A 442 16.20 -6.39 15.97
N ALA A 443 17.33 -7.09 15.83
CA ALA A 443 17.48 -8.21 14.89
C ALA A 443 16.80 -9.52 15.34
N ASN A 444 16.23 -9.55 16.55
CA ASN A 444 15.47 -10.65 17.15
C ASN A 444 14.12 -10.13 17.68
N THR A 445 13.58 -9.08 17.07
CA THR A 445 12.28 -8.50 17.42
C THR A 445 11.50 -8.19 16.15
N THR A 446 10.21 -8.52 16.14
CA THR A 446 9.30 -8.25 15.03
C THR A 446 8.04 -7.61 15.60
N ILE A 447 7.71 -6.42 15.11
CA ILE A 447 6.46 -5.74 15.44
C ILE A 447 5.34 -6.42 14.66
N THR A 448 4.40 -7.02 15.39
CA THR A 448 3.33 -7.86 14.83
C THR A 448 2.02 -7.11 14.70
N LYS A 449 1.72 -6.18 15.62
CA LYS A 449 0.52 -5.34 15.54
C LYS A 449 0.85 -3.89 15.81
N VAL A 450 0.14 -2.98 15.16
CA VAL A 450 0.21 -1.54 15.41
C VAL A 450 -1.19 -1.01 15.63
N LYS A 451 -1.41 -0.37 16.78
CA LYS A 451 -2.64 0.34 17.11
C LYS A 451 -2.46 1.82 16.81
N ILE A 452 -3.40 2.42 16.10
CA ILE A 452 -3.38 3.84 15.73
C ILE A 452 -4.72 4.47 16.04
N LYS A 453 -4.66 5.65 16.65
CA LYS A 453 -5.80 6.50 16.97
C LYS A 453 -5.55 7.91 16.46
N LYS A 454 -6.49 8.45 15.70
CA LYS A 454 -6.39 9.77 15.05
C LYS A 454 -7.36 10.78 15.63
N ASN A 455 -6.98 12.05 15.58
CA ASN A 455 -7.84 13.18 15.88
C ASN A 455 -7.72 14.21 14.75
N ASP A 456 -8.61 14.10 13.78
CA ASP A 456 -8.62 14.95 12.60
C ASP A 456 -9.62 16.09 12.73
N TYR A 457 -9.44 17.10 11.89
CA TYR A 457 -10.45 18.12 11.65
C TYR A 457 -10.51 18.51 10.17
N ILE A 458 -11.69 18.32 9.57
CA ILE A 458 -12.03 18.79 8.23
C ILE A 458 -13.16 19.84 8.40
N PRO A 459 -13.02 21.07 7.87
CA PRO A 459 -14.02 22.13 8.04
C PRO A 459 -15.41 21.79 7.46
N ILE A 460 -16.47 22.25 8.15
CA ILE A 460 -17.88 22.11 7.76
C ILE A 460 -18.53 23.51 7.86
N PRO A 461 -19.39 23.99 6.91
CA PRO A 461 -19.90 23.34 5.70
C PRO A 461 -19.52 24.06 4.39
N PRO A 462 -19.44 23.33 3.27
CA PRO A 462 -18.55 22.19 3.09
C PRO A 462 -17.52 22.50 1.98
N CYS A 463 -16.44 21.72 1.93
CA CYS A 463 -15.56 21.64 0.75
C CYS A 463 -16.24 20.87 -0.42
N THR A 464 -17.56 21.07 -0.59
CA THR A 464 -18.51 20.23 -1.33
C THR A 464 -18.26 19.99 -2.82
N PRO A 465 -17.63 20.89 -3.59
CA PRO A 465 -17.38 20.63 -5.00
C PRO A 465 -16.30 19.56 -5.24
N TYR A 466 -15.49 19.24 -4.21
CA TYR A 466 -14.19 18.62 -4.36
C TYR A 466 -14.13 17.25 -3.66
N PRO A 467 -14.29 16.13 -4.41
CA PRO A 467 -14.34 14.78 -3.84
C PRO A 467 -12.96 14.24 -3.41
N ASP A 468 -11.88 14.99 -3.59
CA ASP A 468 -10.50 14.57 -3.34
C ASP A 468 -9.97 14.92 -1.94
N THR A 469 -10.66 15.79 -1.19
CA THR A 469 -10.21 16.24 0.14
C THR A 469 -10.24 15.10 1.17
N ARG A 470 -9.06 14.70 1.68
CA ARG A 470 -8.92 13.62 2.66
C ARG A 470 -7.60 13.71 3.47
N ILE A 471 -7.51 12.84 4.48
CA ILE A 471 -6.33 12.65 5.33
C ILE A 471 -6.06 11.13 5.36
N ASP A 472 -5.00 10.69 4.69
CA ASP A 472 -4.64 9.27 4.54
C ASP A 472 -3.46 8.94 5.47
N TYR A 473 -3.62 7.94 6.34
CA TYR A 473 -2.61 7.54 7.33
C TYR A 473 -1.85 6.30 6.87
N TYR A 474 -0.56 6.21 7.21
CA TYR A 474 0.33 5.10 6.83
C TYR A 474 1.22 4.70 8.00
N ILE A 475 1.63 3.44 8.05
CA ILE A 475 2.62 2.89 8.99
C ILE A 475 3.69 2.08 8.24
N SER A 476 4.86 1.93 8.86
CA SER A 476 5.95 1.08 8.37
C SER A 476 6.68 0.48 9.57
N VAL A 477 7.16 -0.77 9.46
CA VAL A 477 8.05 -1.41 10.45
C VAL A 477 9.42 -1.80 9.90
N SER A 478 9.65 -1.61 8.60
CA SER A 478 10.90 -1.99 7.92
C SER A 478 11.90 -0.84 7.79
N GLU A 479 13.13 -1.20 7.42
CA GLU A 479 14.19 -0.28 7.00
C GLU A 479 14.77 -0.77 5.65
N PRO A 480 14.68 -0.01 4.54
CA PRO A 480 13.94 1.25 4.39
C PRO A 480 12.43 1.09 4.64
N PRO A 481 11.70 2.21 4.87
CA PRO A 481 10.30 2.15 5.24
C PRO A 481 9.40 1.71 4.08
N VAL A 482 8.45 0.83 4.40
CA VAL A 482 7.46 0.26 3.49
C VAL A 482 6.08 0.65 4.02
N TRP A 483 5.40 1.54 3.31
CA TRP A 483 4.21 2.24 3.82
C TRP A 483 2.92 1.46 3.62
N VAL A 484 2.47 0.76 4.66
CA VAL A 484 1.13 0.19 4.78
C VAL A 484 0.16 1.31 5.11
N LYS A 485 -0.76 1.65 4.20
CA LYS A 485 -1.83 2.62 4.52
C LYS A 485 -2.81 1.98 5.53
N VAL A 486 -3.41 2.81 6.36
CA VAL A 486 -4.27 2.46 7.49
C VAL A 486 -5.72 2.77 7.14
N GLU A 487 -6.54 1.72 7.05
CA GLU A 487 -8.00 1.85 6.98
C GLU A 487 -8.62 1.90 8.39
N PHE A 488 -9.55 2.85 8.58
CA PHE A 488 -10.31 3.01 9.81
C PHE A 488 -11.75 2.55 9.58
N PRO A 489 -12.33 1.70 10.47
CA PRO A 489 -13.72 1.29 10.36
C PRO A 489 -14.68 2.48 10.27
N PRO A 490 -15.78 2.43 9.50
CA PRO A 490 -16.67 3.57 9.29
C PRO A 490 -17.18 4.20 10.60
N GLY A 491 -16.83 5.47 10.81
CA GLY A 491 -17.18 6.21 12.04
C GLY A 491 -16.22 6.01 13.22
N SER A 492 -15.21 5.14 13.09
CA SER A 492 -14.10 5.02 14.04
C SER A 492 -13.00 6.04 13.77
N ASN A 493 -12.28 6.38 14.85
CA ASN A 493 -11.01 7.11 14.82
C ASN A 493 -9.86 6.25 15.37
N GLU A 494 -10.07 4.95 15.54
CA GLU A 494 -9.12 4.00 16.11
C GLU A 494 -9.18 2.67 15.35
N THR A 495 -8.03 2.05 15.10
CA THR A 495 -7.91 0.74 14.43
C THR A 495 -6.63 0.03 14.88
N THR A 496 -6.53 -1.28 14.63
CA THR A 496 -5.33 -2.09 14.89
C THR A 496 -4.98 -2.89 13.64
N ILE A 497 -3.76 -2.72 13.13
CA ILE A 497 -3.25 -3.41 11.95
C ILE A 497 -2.46 -4.63 12.41
N ASP A 498 -2.85 -5.83 11.99
CA ASP A 498 -2.05 -7.05 12.18
C ASP A 498 -1.06 -7.25 11.02
N LEU A 499 0.15 -6.76 11.25
CA LEU A 499 1.26 -6.85 10.32
C LEU A 499 1.73 -8.30 10.12
N ALA A 500 1.64 -9.16 11.14
CA ALA A 500 2.03 -10.57 11.02
C ALA A 500 1.03 -11.37 10.15
N SER A 501 -0.27 -11.14 10.32
CA SER A 501 -1.33 -11.70 9.45
C SER A 501 -1.26 -11.16 8.02
N LEU A 502 -0.74 -9.95 7.83
CA LEU A 502 -0.42 -9.35 6.52
C LEU A 502 0.98 -9.75 5.99
N GLY A 503 1.78 -10.47 6.78
CA GLY A 503 3.13 -10.95 6.44
C GLY A 503 4.30 -9.96 6.62
N TYR A 504 4.02 -8.70 6.98
CA TYR A 504 5.03 -7.66 7.17
C TYR A 504 5.91 -7.96 8.39
N THR A 505 7.22 -7.71 8.26
CA THR A 505 8.18 -7.90 9.36
C THR A 505 9.12 -6.70 9.51
N GLY A 506 9.60 -6.50 10.73
CA GLY A 506 10.58 -5.47 11.08
C GLY A 506 10.38 -4.92 12.49
N ALA A 507 11.32 -4.07 12.93
CA ALA A 507 11.35 -3.49 14.28
C ALA A 507 11.41 -1.95 14.29
N TYR A 508 11.25 -1.30 13.13
CA TYR A 508 11.46 0.14 12.93
C TYR A 508 10.15 0.87 12.67
N LEU A 509 9.29 0.95 13.69
CA LEU A 509 7.98 1.57 13.59
C LEU A 509 8.08 3.05 13.23
N ARG A 510 7.45 3.44 12.14
CA ARG A 510 7.16 4.83 11.77
C ARG A 510 5.69 4.93 11.36
N TRP A 511 5.13 6.12 11.49
CA TRP A 511 3.89 6.49 10.81
C TRP A 511 4.12 7.67 9.86
N LYS A 512 3.20 7.84 8.94
CA LYS A 512 3.13 8.92 7.97
C LYS A 512 1.68 9.34 7.81
N VAL A 513 1.43 10.59 7.44
CA VAL A 513 0.11 11.06 7.02
C VAL A 513 0.24 11.92 5.77
N GLU A 514 -0.68 11.75 4.83
CA GLU A 514 -0.84 12.57 3.63
C GLU A 514 -2.14 13.37 3.76
N ILE A 515 -2.03 14.69 3.75
CA ILE A 515 -3.16 15.61 3.69
C ILE A 515 -3.32 16.04 2.23
N ILE A 516 -4.52 15.86 1.67
CA ILE A 516 -4.80 16.10 0.26
C ILE A 516 -6.03 16.99 0.15
N SER A 517 -5.92 18.09 -0.59
CA SER A 517 -7.04 18.95 -0.99
C SER A 517 -6.68 19.83 -2.20
N SER A 518 -7.48 19.72 -3.26
CA SER A 518 -7.43 20.62 -4.41
C SER A 518 -7.86 22.06 -4.12
N ASP A 519 -8.51 22.34 -2.98
CA ASP A 519 -9.06 23.65 -2.63
C ASP A 519 -8.25 24.34 -1.50
N GLU A 520 -7.71 25.53 -1.79
CA GLU A 520 -7.03 26.37 -0.80
C GLU A 520 -7.91 26.82 0.39
N SER A 521 -9.23 26.88 0.19
CA SER A 521 -10.21 27.23 1.21
C SER A 521 -10.42 26.10 2.22
N CYS A 522 -10.18 24.85 1.80
CA CYS A 522 -10.24 23.68 2.65
C CYS A 522 -8.87 23.45 3.31
N GLN A 523 -8.82 23.51 4.63
CA GLN A 523 -7.61 23.25 5.42
C GLN A 523 -7.88 22.09 6.37
N PRO A 524 -7.68 20.82 5.93
CA PRO A 524 -7.69 19.67 6.83
C PRO A 524 -6.54 19.79 7.84
N GLU A 525 -6.79 19.42 9.09
CA GLU A 525 -5.81 19.43 10.18
C GLU A 525 -5.71 18.03 10.81
N VAL A 526 -4.49 17.50 10.89
CA VAL A 526 -4.15 16.43 11.85
C VAL A 526 -3.84 17.13 13.18
N ARG A 527 -4.62 16.85 14.24
CA ARG A 527 -4.48 17.50 15.55
C ARG A 527 -3.68 16.67 16.55
N ASP A 528 -3.92 15.36 16.54
CA ASP A 528 -3.28 14.41 17.43
C ASP A 528 -3.27 13.02 16.79
N VAL A 529 -2.20 12.26 17.02
CA VAL A 529 -2.00 10.89 16.52
C VAL A 529 -1.33 10.09 17.62
N ASP A 530 -2.04 9.10 18.14
CA ASP A 530 -1.56 8.17 19.16
C ASP A 530 -1.28 6.80 18.53
N ILE A 531 -0.11 6.24 18.84
CA ILE A 531 0.46 5.04 18.21
C ILE A 531 1.00 4.12 19.29
N GLY A 532 0.45 2.92 19.38
CA GLY A 532 0.98 1.81 20.16
C GLY A 532 1.33 0.62 19.26
N TYR A 533 2.12 -0.33 19.76
CA TYR A 533 2.46 -1.53 19.00
C TYR A 533 2.74 -2.73 19.92
N GLU A 534 2.59 -3.92 19.36
CA GLU A 534 2.95 -5.21 19.96
C GLU A 534 4.14 -5.79 19.20
N ALA A 535 5.07 -6.42 19.91
CA ALA A 535 6.30 -6.92 19.33
C ALA A 535 6.73 -8.25 19.94
N LEU A 536 6.99 -9.22 19.06
CA LEU A 536 7.46 -10.54 19.43
C LEU A 536 8.97 -10.63 19.35
N LYS A 537 9.53 -11.52 20.17
CA LYS A 537 10.88 -12.02 19.98
C LYS A 537 10.93 -12.86 18.68
N GLY A 538 12.10 -12.98 18.06
CA GLY A 538 12.30 -13.93 16.96
C GLY A 538 12.08 -15.38 17.42
N GLY A 539 11.26 -16.15 16.71
CA GLY A 539 10.93 -17.54 17.03
C GLY A 539 9.77 -18.12 16.20
N GLU A 540 9.41 -19.38 16.47
CA GLU A 540 8.31 -20.10 15.82
C GLU A 540 6.98 -20.02 16.60
N TYR A 541 5.88 -19.78 15.89
CA TYR A 541 4.53 -19.58 16.46
C TYR A 541 3.45 -20.37 15.70
N SER A 542 2.43 -20.84 16.42
CA SER A 542 1.42 -21.79 15.89
C SER A 542 0.00 -21.25 16.06
N PHE A 543 -0.69 -21.01 14.95
CA PHE A 543 -2.12 -20.64 14.94
C PHE A 543 -3.00 -21.67 14.20
N SER A 544 -2.41 -22.54 13.37
CA SER A 544 -3.09 -23.72 12.80
C SER A 544 -3.21 -24.87 13.80
N THR A 545 -4.23 -25.71 13.63
CA THR A 545 -4.41 -26.95 14.41
C THR A 545 -3.36 -28.00 14.00
N SER A 546 -2.78 -28.71 14.98
CA SER A 546 -1.86 -29.83 14.72
C SER A 546 -2.64 -31.11 14.46
N LEU A 547 -2.18 -31.95 13.53
CA LEU A 547 -2.96 -33.09 13.01
C LEU A 547 -2.23 -34.43 13.24
N PRO A 548 -2.74 -35.32 14.09
CA PRO A 548 -2.18 -36.65 14.29
C PRO A 548 -2.66 -37.64 13.21
N LEU A 549 -1.81 -38.60 12.85
CA LEU A 549 -2.13 -39.70 11.93
C LEU A 549 -1.22 -40.91 12.22
N ALA A 550 -1.78 -42.12 12.34
CA ALA A 550 -1.08 -43.29 12.88
C ALA A 550 -0.30 -42.92 14.16
N ASN A 551 1.03 -42.88 14.07
CA ASN A 551 1.99 -42.57 15.13
C ASN A 551 2.74 -41.24 14.93
N VAL A 552 2.27 -40.36 14.04
CA VAL A 552 2.93 -39.08 13.70
C VAL A 552 2.00 -37.89 13.94
N LEU A 553 2.61 -36.70 14.08
CA LEU A 553 1.94 -35.40 14.20
C LEU A 553 2.44 -34.45 13.11
N PHE A 554 1.53 -33.86 12.34
CA PHE A 554 1.79 -32.77 11.40
C PHE A 554 1.56 -31.42 12.09
N LYS A 555 2.46 -30.46 11.86
CA LYS A 555 2.39 -29.12 12.47
C LYS A 555 2.88 -28.04 11.51
N GLY A 556 2.05 -27.03 11.29
CA GLY A 556 2.42 -25.78 10.61
C GLY A 556 2.77 -24.68 11.61
N VAL A 557 3.78 -23.88 11.31
CA VAL A 557 4.13 -22.66 12.06
C VAL A 557 4.61 -21.54 11.13
N LEU A 558 4.52 -20.31 11.62
CA LEU A 558 5.33 -19.20 11.15
C LEU A 558 6.62 -19.07 11.99
N GLU A 559 7.71 -18.62 11.38
CA GLU A 559 8.91 -18.17 12.07
C GLU A 559 9.10 -16.66 11.80
N THR A 560 9.31 -15.88 12.87
CA THR A 560 9.61 -14.43 12.80
C THR A 560 11.12 -14.17 12.78
N PRO A 561 11.59 -13.05 12.19
CA PRO A 561 13.00 -12.70 12.09
C PRO A 561 13.86 -12.92 13.35
N THR A 562 14.93 -13.70 13.21
CA THR A 562 16.01 -13.85 14.20
C THR A 562 17.35 -13.39 13.64
N SER A 563 18.31 -13.05 14.51
CA SER A 563 19.66 -12.67 14.10
C SER A 563 20.48 -13.83 13.50
N GLY A 564 19.95 -15.06 13.57
CA GLY A 564 20.52 -16.23 12.90
C GLY A 564 20.03 -16.41 11.46
N TRP A 565 19.05 -15.63 11.00
CA TRP A 565 18.54 -15.72 9.64
C TRP A 565 19.63 -15.38 8.63
N THR A 566 19.88 -16.30 7.71
CA THR A 566 20.46 -15.93 6.42
C THR A 566 19.41 -15.11 5.70
N VAL A 567 19.55 -13.79 5.71
CA VAL A 567 18.71 -12.87 4.95
C VAL A 567 19.35 -12.69 3.59
N THR A 568 18.64 -13.09 2.54
CA THR A 568 18.90 -12.61 1.18
C THR A 568 18.14 -11.29 1.00
N GLY A 569 18.70 -10.33 0.26
CA GLY A 569 18.37 -8.90 0.34
C GLY A 569 16.88 -8.52 0.30
N ASN A 570 16.04 -9.26 -0.42
CA ASN A 570 14.60 -8.99 -0.55
C ASN A 570 13.70 -9.94 0.27
N ASP A 571 14.27 -10.89 1.03
CA ASP A 571 13.54 -11.96 1.73
C ASP A 571 13.34 -11.61 3.23
N LEU A 572 12.50 -10.59 3.50
CA LEU A 572 12.15 -10.12 4.87
C LEU A 572 10.71 -10.53 5.28
N ARG A 573 10.34 -11.79 5.03
CA ARG A 573 9.00 -12.32 5.31
C ARG A 573 9.03 -13.30 6.47
N ASN A 574 7.90 -13.45 7.15
CA ASN A 574 7.70 -14.58 8.05
C ASN A 574 7.86 -15.89 7.25
N ARG A 575 8.62 -16.83 7.80
CA ARG A 575 8.99 -18.09 7.13
C ARG A 575 8.00 -19.18 7.51
N GLY A 576 7.63 -20.02 6.55
CA GLY A 576 6.79 -21.19 6.84
C GLY A 576 7.63 -22.40 7.18
N HIS A 577 7.28 -23.08 8.26
CA HIS A 577 7.69 -24.46 8.49
C HIS A 577 6.46 -25.34 8.52
N PHE A 578 6.58 -26.53 7.95
CA PHE A 578 5.56 -27.56 8.03
C PHE A 578 6.28 -28.88 8.27
N SER A 579 6.19 -29.37 9.50
CA SER A 579 6.99 -30.49 9.99
C SER A 579 6.14 -31.71 10.29
N LEU A 580 6.76 -32.89 10.17
CA LEU A 580 6.25 -34.16 10.68
C LEU A 580 7.12 -34.64 11.84
N TYR A 581 6.47 -34.93 12.98
CA TYR A 581 7.08 -35.54 14.15
C TYR A 581 6.54 -36.96 14.33
N GLU A 582 7.42 -37.96 14.42
CA GLU A 582 7.05 -39.27 14.99
C GLU A 582 6.85 -39.10 16.49
N MET A 583 5.70 -39.53 17.03
CA MET A 583 5.36 -39.40 18.45
C MET A 583 5.85 -40.59 19.26
N TYR A 584 5.80 -41.78 18.66
CA TYR A 584 6.28 -43.05 19.22
C TYR A 584 6.71 -44.00 18.09
N ALA A 585 7.60 -44.94 18.38
CA ALA A 585 7.92 -46.03 17.45
C ALA A 585 6.82 -47.11 17.49
N PRO A 586 6.18 -47.49 16.36
CA PRO A 586 5.09 -48.48 16.36
C PRO A 586 5.48 -49.84 16.94
N GLU A 587 6.75 -50.23 16.83
CA GLU A 587 7.28 -51.46 17.40
C GLU A 587 7.36 -51.46 18.94
N THR A 588 7.31 -50.29 19.59
CA THR A 588 7.34 -50.11 21.05
C THR A 588 6.40 -48.98 21.49
N PRO A 589 5.07 -49.16 21.38
CA PRO A 589 4.10 -48.09 21.60
C PRO A 589 3.96 -47.67 23.08
N THR A 590 4.66 -48.32 24.01
CA THR A 590 4.68 -47.93 25.44
C THR A 590 5.77 -46.90 25.77
N ILE A 591 6.33 -46.20 24.78
CA ILE A 591 7.38 -45.20 24.96
C ILE A 591 7.14 -44.01 24.02
N THR A 592 6.78 -42.85 24.58
CA THR A 592 6.74 -41.58 23.85
C THR A 592 8.16 -41.16 23.45
N THR A 593 8.40 -40.96 22.15
CA THR A 593 9.70 -40.60 21.55
C THR A 593 9.52 -39.56 20.43
N VAL A 594 9.17 -38.33 20.80
CA VAL A 594 8.92 -37.23 19.84
C VAL A 594 10.19 -36.91 19.04
N THR A 595 10.16 -37.20 17.74
CA THR A 595 11.31 -37.04 16.83
C THR A 595 10.87 -36.43 15.50
N GLU A 596 11.40 -35.25 15.17
CA GLU A 596 11.20 -34.64 13.85
C GLU A 596 11.79 -35.52 12.74
N LYS A 597 11.04 -35.71 11.65
CA LYS A 597 11.48 -36.49 10.48
C LYS A 597 11.87 -35.61 9.31
N TRP A 598 11.17 -34.50 9.13
CA TRP A 598 11.43 -33.49 8.13
C TRP A 598 10.69 -32.20 8.47
N ASP A 599 11.24 -31.07 8.04
CA ASP A 599 10.58 -29.78 7.86
C ASP A 599 10.55 -29.47 6.36
N ALA A 600 9.36 -29.26 5.82
CA ALA A 600 9.15 -28.95 4.42
C ALA A 600 9.77 -27.61 3.99
N GLY A 601 9.84 -26.61 4.88
CA GLY A 601 10.46 -25.32 4.60
C GLY A 601 11.97 -25.46 4.38
N THR A 602 12.64 -26.15 5.29
CA THR A 602 14.07 -26.53 5.16
C THR A 602 14.34 -27.30 3.87
N VAL A 603 13.49 -28.27 3.53
CA VAL A 603 13.63 -29.07 2.31
C VAL A 603 13.39 -28.23 1.04
N LEU A 604 12.47 -27.28 1.07
CA LEU A 604 12.21 -26.38 -0.05
C LEU A 604 13.32 -25.35 -0.25
N ALA A 605 13.89 -24.80 0.81
CA ALA A 605 15.04 -23.88 0.75
C ALA A 605 16.29 -24.54 0.13
N ALA A 606 16.48 -25.85 0.34
CA ALA A 606 17.57 -26.60 -0.29
C ALA A 606 17.32 -26.93 -1.79
N ARG A 607 16.07 -26.85 -2.27
CA ARG A 607 15.68 -27.26 -3.63
C ARG A 607 16.14 -26.24 -4.69
N ASP A 608 16.38 -26.72 -5.91
CA ASP A 608 16.57 -25.81 -7.05
C ASP A 608 15.22 -25.21 -7.50
N PRO A 609 15.04 -23.88 -7.54
CA PRO A 609 13.80 -23.23 -7.99
C PRO A 609 13.36 -23.64 -9.41
N SER A 610 14.28 -23.99 -10.32
CA SER A 610 13.93 -24.52 -11.65
C SER A 610 13.25 -25.90 -11.60
N SER A 611 13.51 -26.69 -10.56
CA SER A 611 12.95 -28.03 -10.37
C SER A 611 11.56 -28.05 -9.71
N ARG A 612 11.06 -26.89 -9.21
CA ARG A 612 9.72 -26.80 -8.60
C ARG A 612 8.62 -26.97 -9.65
N VAL A 613 7.61 -27.73 -9.27
CA VAL A 613 6.41 -27.99 -10.07
C VAL A 613 5.30 -27.11 -9.49
N ILE A 614 4.98 -26.02 -10.19
CA ILE A 614 3.99 -25.05 -9.76
C ILE A 614 2.96 -24.91 -10.89
N TYR A 615 1.68 -24.94 -10.53
CA TYR A 615 0.56 -24.88 -11.47
C TYR A 615 -0.38 -23.70 -11.16
N THR A 616 -1.15 -23.31 -12.17
CA THR A 616 -2.32 -22.44 -12.10
C THR A 616 -3.28 -22.84 -13.23
N HIS A 617 -4.35 -22.08 -13.47
CA HIS A 617 -5.27 -22.36 -14.58
C HIS A 617 -5.88 -21.12 -15.21
N ALA A 618 -6.23 -21.24 -16.49
CA ALA A 618 -7.03 -20.29 -17.24
C ALA A 618 -8.36 -20.96 -17.58
N GLY A 619 -9.42 -20.70 -16.79
CA GLY A 619 -10.66 -21.46 -16.86
C GLY A 619 -10.39 -22.95 -16.65
N THR A 620 -10.85 -23.79 -17.58
CA THR A 620 -10.65 -25.25 -17.56
C THR A 620 -9.26 -25.71 -18.02
N THR A 621 -8.32 -24.80 -18.30
CA THR A 621 -6.98 -25.14 -18.84
C THR A 621 -5.90 -25.03 -17.79
N ARG A 622 -5.29 -26.17 -17.39
CA ARG A 622 -4.17 -26.19 -16.43
C ARG A 622 -2.88 -25.70 -17.10
N LEU A 623 -2.16 -24.83 -16.42
CA LEU A 623 -0.93 -24.19 -16.91
C LEU A 623 0.21 -24.35 -15.90
N SER A 624 1.42 -24.62 -16.39
CA SER A 624 2.63 -24.66 -15.55
C SER A 624 3.16 -23.24 -15.32
N PHE A 625 3.24 -22.82 -14.06
CA PHE A 625 3.77 -21.52 -13.65
C PHE A 625 5.29 -21.52 -13.80
N THR A 626 5.77 -21.10 -14.97
CA THR A 626 7.15 -21.22 -15.43
C THR A 626 7.60 -19.94 -16.12
N ASN A 627 8.91 -19.68 -16.12
CA ASN A 627 9.52 -18.54 -16.80
C ASN A 627 9.54 -18.75 -18.33
N GLY A 628 8.35 -18.68 -18.94
CA GLY A 628 8.11 -18.91 -20.36
C GLY A 628 7.64 -17.66 -21.11
N THR A 629 7.04 -17.87 -22.28
CA THR A 629 6.48 -16.81 -23.14
C THR A 629 4.95 -16.91 -23.25
N ASN A 630 4.27 -17.43 -22.21
CA ASN A 630 2.81 -17.51 -22.19
C ASN A 630 2.24 -16.11 -21.88
N THR A 631 1.74 -15.43 -22.90
CA THR A 631 1.23 -14.05 -22.81
C THR A 631 0.03 -13.90 -21.89
N TRP A 632 -0.78 -14.95 -21.70
CA TRP A 632 -1.87 -14.90 -20.71
C TRP A 632 -1.28 -14.84 -19.31
N LEU A 633 -0.39 -15.78 -18.95
CA LEU A 633 0.22 -15.82 -17.62
C LEU A 633 1.00 -14.52 -17.30
N LEU A 634 1.71 -13.96 -18.28
CA LEU A 634 2.45 -12.71 -18.11
C LEU A 634 1.54 -11.50 -17.89
N ASN A 635 0.32 -11.52 -18.43
CA ASN A 635 -0.69 -10.47 -18.19
C ASN A 635 -1.44 -10.68 -16.87
N GLU A 636 -1.69 -11.90 -16.42
CA GLU A 636 -2.30 -12.11 -15.10
C GLU A 636 -1.33 -11.71 -13.98
N VAL A 637 -0.06 -12.10 -14.08
CA VAL A 637 0.98 -11.76 -13.08
C VAL A 637 1.28 -10.25 -13.04
N LEU A 638 1.24 -9.57 -14.18
CA LEU A 638 1.40 -8.11 -14.26
C LEU A 638 0.50 -7.54 -15.36
N SER A 639 -0.63 -6.97 -14.96
CA SER A 639 -1.70 -6.60 -15.89
C SER A 639 -1.34 -5.41 -16.79
N PRO A 640 -2.00 -5.25 -17.96
CA PRO A 640 -1.84 -4.04 -18.78
C PRO A 640 -2.07 -2.74 -17.99
N THR A 641 -2.97 -2.76 -17.01
CA THR A 641 -3.22 -1.62 -16.10
C THR A 641 -2.03 -1.36 -15.18
N ASP A 642 -1.46 -2.41 -14.57
CA ASP A 642 -0.24 -2.30 -13.74
C ASP A 642 0.96 -1.80 -14.55
N ARG A 643 1.13 -2.31 -15.77
CA ARG A 643 2.21 -1.90 -16.69
C ARG A 643 2.08 -0.44 -17.13
N ALA A 644 0.85 0.07 -17.23
CA ALA A 644 0.56 1.47 -17.53
C ALA A 644 0.70 2.38 -16.31
N LEU A 645 0.80 1.84 -15.09
CA LEU A 645 0.82 2.62 -13.86
C LEU A 645 2.11 3.46 -13.75
N ARG A 646 1.96 4.73 -13.40
CA ARG A 646 3.06 5.69 -13.28
C ARG A 646 3.01 6.41 -11.94
N HIS A 647 4.18 6.65 -11.36
CA HIS A 647 4.38 7.51 -10.20
C HIS A 647 5.53 8.48 -10.51
N ASN A 648 5.27 9.78 -10.42
CA ASN A 648 6.22 10.85 -10.80
C ASN A 648 6.88 10.59 -12.18
N GLY A 649 6.05 10.25 -13.16
CA GLY A 649 6.47 9.94 -14.54
C GLY A 649 7.07 8.54 -14.76
N ARG A 650 7.42 7.78 -13.71
CA ARG A 650 8.12 6.49 -13.83
C ARG A 650 7.18 5.30 -13.69
N ALA A 651 7.47 4.22 -14.41
CA ALA A 651 6.75 2.95 -14.27
C ALA A 651 6.90 2.38 -12.85
N VAL A 652 5.78 2.00 -12.23
CA VAL A 652 5.76 1.49 -10.84
C VAL A 652 6.39 0.10 -10.74
N TYR A 653 6.10 -0.76 -11.72
CA TYR A 653 6.53 -2.16 -11.75
C TYR A 653 7.65 -2.40 -12.78
N ASP A 654 8.51 -1.40 -13.00
CA ASP A 654 9.80 -1.58 -13.69
C ASP A 654 10.82 -2.14 -12.68
N LEU A 655 10.88 -3.46 -12.61
CA LEU A 655 11.69 -4.21 -11.65
C LEU A 655 13.13 -4.37 -12.13
N ASN A 656 13.34 -4.24 -13.43
CA ASN A 656 14.62 -4.40 -14.11
C ASN A 656 15.35 -3.06 -14.39
N GLU A 657 14.72 -1.93 -14.05
CA GLU A 657 15.18 -0.55 -14.25
C GLU A 657 15.51 -0.20 -15.71
N ASN A 658 14.66 -0.65 -16.66
CA ASN A 658 14.77 -0.29 -18.08
C ASN A 658 13.84 0.86 -18.52
N PHE A 659 13.19 1.53 -17.57
CA PHE A 659 12.17 2.57 -17.73
C PHE A 659 10.81 2.08 -18.27
N ALA A 660 10.58 0.78 -18.37
CA ALA A 660 9.32 0.18 -18.80
C ALA A 660 8.90 -0.96 -17.85
N ALA A 661 7.59 -1.09 -17.62
CA ALA A 661 7.01 -2.28 -17.01
C ALA A 661 6.49 -3.21 -18.12
N ASP A 662 7.19 -4.32 -18.36
CA ASP A 662 6.96 -5.21 -19.50
C ASP A 662 6.97 -6.72 -19.13
N ASP A 663 7.06 -7.60 -20.15
CA ASP A 663 7.09 -9.05 -19.95
C ASP A 663 8.35 -9.55 -19.20
N ASN A 664 9.42 -8.76 -19.12
CA ASN A 664 10.61 -9.04 -18.32
C ASN A 664 10.30 -8.93 -16.82
N ASP A 665 9.52 -7.93 -16.42
CA ASP A 665 9.13 -7.70 -15.02
C ASP A 665 8.15 -8.77 -14.55
N ALA A 666 7.15 -9.10 -15.39
CA ALA A 666 6.28 -10.26 -15.17
C ALA A 666 7.09 -11.56 -14.99
N ARG A 667 8.16 -11.75 -15.76
CA ARG A 667 9.08 -12.90 -15.61
C ARG A 667 9.94 -12.85 -14.35
N GLN A 668 10.35 -11.67 -13.88
CA GLN A 668 11.02 -11.54 -12.59
C GLN A 668 10.10 -11.93 -11.42
N ILE A 669 8.83 -11.50 -11.44
CA ILE A 669 7.82 -11.91 -10.45
C ILE A 669 7.63 -13.44 -10.46
N ILE A 670 7.47 -14.05 -11.65
CA ILE A 670 7.37 -15.51 -11.78
C ILE A 670 8.59 -16.22 -11.16
N GLN A 671 9.80 -15.73 -11.42
CA GLN A 671 11.02 -16.33 -10.90
C GLN A 671 11.17 -16.13 -9.39
N TRP A 672 10.73 -14.99 -8.86
CA TRP A 672 10.67 -14.70 -7.42
C TRP A 672 9.74 -15.68 -6.69
N THR A 673 8.50 -15.85 -7.16
CA THR A 673 7.53 -16.82 -6.61
C THR A 673 8.07 -18.26 -6.69
N ARG A 674 8.86 -18.59 -7.71
CA ARG A 674 9.55 -19.89 -7.80
C ARG A 674 10.69 -20.04 -6.78
N GLY A 675 11.26 -18.98 -6.22
CA GLY A 675 12.33 -19.03 -5.21
C GLY A 675 13.69 -18.53 -5.71
N TYR A 676 13.76 -17.90 -6.87
CA TYR A 676 14.93 -17.09 -7.25
C TYR A 676 14.89 -15.72 -6.59
N GLU A 677 16.06 -15.09 -6.46
CA GLU A 677 16.18 -13.74 -5.94
C GLU A 677 17.07 -12.89 -6.85
N TYR A 678 16.52 -11.77 -7.30
CA TYR A 678 17.26 -10.75 -8.05
C TYR A 678 17.59 -9.61 -7.10
N PRO A 679 18.83 -9.09 -7.10
CA PRO A 679 19.10 -7.82 -6.45
C PRO A 679 18.26 -6.74 -7.13
N LEU A 680 17.54 -5.94 -6.33
CA LEU A 680 16.92 -4.70 -6.85
C LEU A 680 17.99 -3.89 -7.60
N ARG A 681 17.58 -3.22 -8.67
CA ARG A 681 18.44 -2.28 -9.43
C ARG A 681 19.60 -2.92 -10.21
N THR A 682 19.42 -4.14 -10.73
CA THR A 682 20.44 -4.78 -11.61
C THR A 682 19.83 -5.57 -12.78
N ALA A 683 20.46 -5.43 -13.95
CA ALA A 683 20.17 -6.28 -15.11
C ALA A 683 20.54 -7.75 -14.84
N TRP A 684 19.82 -8.68 -15.49
CA TRP A 684 19.89 -10.14 -15.28
C TRP A 684 21.33 -10.67 -15.12
N PRO A 685 21.73 -11.11 -13.91
CA PRO A 685 23.02 -11.75 -13.70
C PRO A 685 23.04 -13.14 -14.34
N ALA A 686 24.20 -13.56 -14.86
CA ALA A 686 24.38 -14.88 -15.48
C ALA A 686 24.12 -16.06 -14.52
N THR A 687 24.18 -15.80 -13.21
CA THR A 687 23.80 -16.74 -12.14
C THR A 687 22.86 -16.00 -11.19
N VAL A 688 21.61 -16.42 -11.10
CA VAL A 688 20.61 -15.78 -10.23
C VAL A 688 20.70 -16.39 -8.82
N PRO A 689 20.83 -15.57 -7.76
CA PRO A 689 20.69 -16.03 -6.37
C PRO A 689 19.39 -16.80 -6.12
N ARG A 690 19.36 -17.59 -5.05
CA ARG A 690 18.15 -18.23 -4.53
C ARG A 690 17.69 -17.47 -3.29
N ARG A 691 16.37 -17.36 -3.08
CA ARG A 691 15.80 -16.90 -1.81
C ARG A 691 16.29 -17.82 -0.68
N ALA A 692 16.61 -17.25 0.48
CA ALA A 692 16.98 -18.03 1.64
C ALA A 692 15.85 -18.95 2.11
N TRP A 693 14.59 -18.50 1.99
CA TRP A 693 13.44 -19.29 2.39
C TRP A 693 12.23 -19.10 1.46
N PRO A 694 12.02 -19.99 0.46
CA PRO A 694 10.95 -19.82 -0.50
C PRO A 694 9.53 -19.93 0.07
N LEU A 695 9.32 -20.74 1.12
CA LEU A 695 8.00 -21.07 1.70
C LEU A 695 7.46 -19.92 2.57
N GLY A 696 6.32 -19.34 2.19
CA GLY A 696 5.60 -18.37 3.02
C GLY A 696 5.12 -18.98 4.34
N ALA A 697 4.95 -18.15 5.36
CA ALA A 697 4.46 -18.57 6.68
C ALA A 697 3.16 -19.39 6.63
N ILE A 698 3.10 -20.45 7.43
CA ILE A 698 1.89 -21.21 7.69
C ILE A 698 1.20 -20.56 8.90
N HIS A 699 0.34 -19.58 8.64
CA HIS A 699 -0.29 -18.77 9.69
C HIS A 699 -1.49 -19.52 10.32
N ARG A 700 -2.69 -19.36 9.75
CA ARG A 700 -3.94 -20.00 10.22
C ARG A 700 -4.41 -21.17 9.33
N SER A 701 -3.63 -21.58 8.33
CA SER A 701 -4.00 -22.69 7.44
C SER A 701 -3.78 -24.05 8.12
N THR A 702 -4.86 -24.64 8.63
CA THR A 702 -4.85 -26.06 9.01
C THR A 702 -4.80 -26.92 7.75
N ALA A 703 -3.87 -27.88 7.72
CA ALA A 703 -3.59 -28.69 6.54
C ALA A 703 -4.62 -29.80 6.29
N ALA A 704 -4.63 -30.33 5.07
CA ALA A 704 -5.37 -31.52 4.66
C ALA A 704 -4.40 -32.68 4.39
N ILE A 705 -4.53 -33.81 5.10
CA ILE A 705 -3.66 -34.99 4.91
C ILE A 705 -4.34 -36.01 3.99
N VAL A 706 -3.95 -36.01 2.71
CA VAL A 706 -4.50 -36.89 1.68
C VAL A 706 -3.90 -38.29 1.81
N THR A 707 -4.64 -39.19 2.44
CA THR A 707 -4.33 -40.62 2.60
C THR A 707 -5.05 -41.48 1.55
N PRO A 708 -4.72 -42.78 1.37
CA PRO A 708 -5.61 -43.71 0.65
C PRO A 708 -7.07 -43.61 1.13
N PRO A 709 -8.05 -43.69 0.19
CA PRO A 709 -9.47 -43.52 0.51
C PRO A 709 -9.93 -44.33 1.73
N GLY A 710 -10.84 -43.74 2.50
CA GLY A 710 -11.38 -44.32 3.72
C GLY A 710 -12.61 -45.20 3.49
N TYR A 711 -13.22 -45.59 4.60
CA TYR A 711 -14.62 -46.01 4.64
C TYR A 711 -15.39 -44.86 5.29
N PRO A 712 -15.92 -43.90 4.52
CA PRO A 712 -16.59 -42.73 5.10
C PRO A 712 -17.94 -43.13 5.68
N ASN A 713 -18.37 -42.46 6.76
CA ASN A 713 -19.54 -42.87 7.55
C ASN A 713 -20.84 -42.95 6.74
N TRP A 714 -20.99 -42.12 5.69
CA TRP A 714 -22.14 -42.18 4.78
C TRP A 714 -22.21 -43.51 3.98
N LEU A 715 -21.08 -44.18 3.71
CA LEU A 715 -21.00 -45.31 2.79
C LEU A 715 -21.91 -46.47 3.19
N ASN A 716 -22.07 -46.74 4.48
CA ASN A 716 -22.88 -47.85 4.97
C ASN A 716 -24.35 -47.48 5.25
N GLN A 717 -24.70 -46.18 5.26
CA GLN A 717 -26.04 -45.72 5.65
C GLN A 717 -27.18 -46.22 4.74
N PRO A 718 -28.39 -46.46 5.29
CA PRO A 718 -29.51 -47.05 4.57
C PRO A 718 -30.03 -46.26 3.35
N GLY A 719 -29.91 -44.93 3.32
CA GLY A 719 -30.38 -44.10 2.18
C GLY A 719 -29.48 -44.12 0.95
N ILE A 720 -28.21 -44.49 1.13
CA ILE A 720 -27.22 -44.52 0.05
C ILE A 720 -27.49 -45.72 -0.88
N PRO A 721 -27.64 -45.51 -2.21
CA PRO A 721 -27.92 -46.61 -3.13
C PRO A 721 -26.78 -47.63 -3.21
N ALA A 722 -27.13 -48.91 -3.29
CA ALA A 722 -26.16 -50.00 -3.44
C ALA A 722 -25.21 -49.83 -4.65
N ALA A 723 -25.66 -49.18 -5.73
CA ALA A 723 -24.83 -48.85 -6.88
C ALA A 723 -23.74 -47.81 -6.57
N VAL A 724 -24.05 -46.80 -5.74
CA VAL A 724 -23.08 -45.81 -5.23
C VAL A 724 -22.08 -46.50 -4.32
N LYS A 725 -22.56 -47.30 -3.35
CA LYS A 725 -21.69 -48.07 -2.45
C LYS A 725 -20.70 -48.93 -3.24
N SER A 726 -21.21 -49.65 -4.23
CA SER A 726 -20.39 -50.52 -5.10
C SER A 726 -19.37 -49.73 -5.92
N SER A 727 -19.73 -48.55 -6.45
CA SER A 727 -18.81 -47.72 -7.24
C SER A 727 -17.73 -47.07 -6.39
N TYR A 728 -18.06 -46.60 -5.18
CA TYR A 728 -17.08 -46.07 -4.23
C TYR A 728 -16.11 -47.16 -3.79
N THR A 729 -16.62 -48.30 -3.32
CA THR A 729 -15.78 -49.42 -2.86
C THR A 729 -14.88 -49.95 -3.98
N ALA A 730 -15.35 -49.98 -5.24
CA ALA A 730 -14.52 -50.36 -6.37
C ALA A 730 -13.41 -49.34 -6.68
N TRP A 731 -13.69 -48.04 -6.54
CA TRP A 731 -12.71 -46.96 -6.75
C TRP A 731 -11.69 -46.85 -5.61
N ALA A 732 -12.13 -46.98 -4.35
CA ALA A 732 -11.27 -46.94 -3.17
C ALA A 732 -10.27 -48.11 -3.15
N ASN A 733 -10.72 -49.31 -3.58
CA ASN A 733 -9.88 -50.50 -3.68
C ASN A 733 -9.11 -50.64 -5.01
N ASP A 734 -9.21 -49.67 -5.92
CA ASP A 734 -8.34 -49.64 -7.10
C ASP A 734 -6.87 -49.48 -6.65
N PRO A 735 -5.89 -50.24 -7.19
CA PRO A 735 -4.51 -50.20 -6.71
C PRO A 735 -3.87 -48.81 -6.72
N LEU A 736 -4.24 -47.92 -7.65
CA LEU A 736 -3.71 -46.56 -7.69
C LEU A 736 -4.25 -45.66 -6.57
N ARG A 737 -5.35 -46.05 -5.91
CA ARG A 737 -5.99 -45.33 -4.79
C ARG A 737 -5.65 -45.97 -3.46
N ALA A 738 -5.84 -47.29 -3.34
CA ALA A 738 -5.54 -48.07 -2.13
C ALA A 738 -4.06 -47.96 -1.72
N GLU A 739 -3.15 -47.84 -2.69
CA GLU A 739 -1.71 -47.70 -2.44
C GLU A 739 -1.15 -46.28 -2.68
N ARG A 740 -1.99 -45.25 -2.86
CA ARG A 740 -1.49 -43.90 -3.19
C ARG A 740 -0.50 -43.36 -2.15
N PRO A 741 0.53 -42.60 -2.56
CA PRO A 741 1.40 -41.88 -1.64
C PRO A 741 0.61 -40.82 -0.87
N THR A 742 0.95 -40.65 0.40
CA THR A 742 0.36 -39.64 1.28
C THR A 742 0.98 -38.27 0.99
N ILE A 743 0.15 -37.24 0.90
CA ILE A 743 0.60 -35.84 0.85
C ILE A 743 -0.09 -35.03 1.94
N ALA A 744 0.58 -34.00 2.42
CA ALA A 744 -0.02 -32.95 3.25
C ALA A 744 -0.20 -31.69 2.41
N VAL A 745 -1.40 -31.14 2.36
CA VAL A 745 -1.77 -29.97 1.54
C VAL A 745 -2.07 -28.79 2.46
N VAL A 746 -1.40 -27.65 2.28
CA VAL A 746 -1.48 -26.49 3.19
C VAL A 746 -1.30 -25.16 2.45
N GLY A 747 -1.97 -24.11 2.89
CA GLY A 747 -1.83 -22.74 2.36
C GLY A 747 -0.73 -21.94 3.06
N ALA A 748 -0.11 -21.00 2.34
CA ALA A 748 1.01 -20.18 2.83
C ALA A 748 0.88 -18.68 2.49
N GLN A 749 1.58 -17.83 3.26
CA GLN A 749 1.73 -16.36 3.04
C GLN A 749 2.62 -15.97 1.83
N ASP A 750 2.67 -16.81 0.79
CA ASP A 750 3.31 -16.53 -0.50
C ASP A 750 2.34 -16.60 -1.70
N GLY A 751 1.07 -16.92 -1.44
CA GLY A 751 0.00 -17.00 -2.44
C GLY A 751 -0.21 -18.40 -3.01
N MET A 752 0.42 -19.42 -2.42
CA MET A 752 0.36 -20.79 -2.90
C MET A 752 -0.30 -21.77 -1.91
N LEU A 753 -0.93 -22.80 -2.48
CA LEU A 753 -1.30 -24.04 -1.81
C LEU A 753 -0.20 -25.07 -2.13
N HIS A 754 0.51 -25.55 -1.11
CA HIS A 754 1.61 -26.50 -1.27
C HIS A 754 1.17 -27.92 -0.92
N ALA A 755 1.69 -28.91 -1.65
CA ALA A 755 1.58 -30.31 -1.29
C ALA A 755 2.95 -30.90 -0.98
N PHE A 756 3.16 -31.40 0.23
CA PHE A 756 4.41 -32.01 0.67
C PHE A 756 4.31 -33.54 0.76
N ASN A 757 5.38 -34.24 0.40
CA ASN A 757 5.44 -35.69 0.48
C ASN A 757 5.43 -36.15 1.95
N ALA A 758 4.29 -36.73 2.35
CA ALA A 758 4.00 -37.21 3.70
C ALA A 758 4.09 -38.75 3.80
N GLY A 759 4.77 -39.40 2.86
CA GLY A 759 5.12 -40.82 2.95
C GLY A 759 4.07 -41.78 2.41
N SER A 760 3.96 -42.94 3.06
CA SER A 760 3.11 -44.06 2.62
C SER A 760 2.28 -44.58 3.78
N PHE A 761 1.20 -43.88 4.14
CA PHE A 761 0.22 -44.37 5.12
C PHE A 761 -0.66 -45.48 4.53
N ARG A 762 -1.05 -46.44 5.37
CA ARG A 762 -2.01 -47.51 5.09
C ARG A 762 -2.97 -47.67 6.28
N ARG A 763 -4.20 -48.09 5.99
CA ARG A 763 -5.24 -48.38 6.98
C ARG A 763 -5.14 -49.83 7.44
N GLY A 764 -5.56 -50.10 8.68
CA GLY A 764 -5.51 -51.43 9.31
C GLY A 764 -4.14 -51.76 9.92
N ASP A 765 -3.91 -53.07 10.07
CA ASP A 765 -2.77 -53.68 10.81
C ASP A 765 -1.47 -53.73 9.96
N ASP A 766 -0.32 -53.46 10.57
CA ASP A 766 1.00 -53.71 9.97
C ASP A 766 1.45 -55.16 10.23
N PRO A 767 1.53 -56.01 9.19
CA PRO A 767 1.99 -57.39 9.36
C PRO A 767 3.46 -57.52 9.82
N THR A 768 4.20 -56.43 9.98
CA THR A 768 5.59 -56.38 10.44
C THR A 768 5.78 -55.96 11.91
N THR A 769 4.71 -55.62 12.64
CA THR A 769 4.76 -55.35 14.09
C THR A 769 4.27 -56.56 14.91
N GLY A 770 4.37 -56.45 16.24
CA GLY A 770 4.05 -57.53 17.18
C GLY A 770 2.61 -57.51 17.71
N GLY A 771 1.78 -56.56 17.27
CA GLY A 771 0.42 -56.35 17.74
C GLY A 771 -0.28 -55.25 16.95
N THR A 772 -1.59 -55.36 16.82
CA THR A 772 -2.38 -54.66 15.79
C THR A 772 -2.44 -53.15 15.95
N GLU A 773 -2.05 -52.40 14.92
CA GLU A 773 -2.27 -50.95 14.84
C GLU A 773 -3.76 -50.61 14.69
N GLN A 774 -4.24 -49.74 15.58
CA GLN A 774 -5.64 -49.33 15.63
C GLN A 774 -5.95 -48.18 14.66
N ARG A 775 -4.96 -47.33 14.35
CA ARG A 775 -5.13 -46.09 13.58
C ARG A 775 -4.31 -46.05 12.29
N GLY A 776 -4.04 -47.23 11.72
CA GLY A 776 -3.19 -47.40 10.54
C GLY A 776 -1.70 -47.25 10.83
N TYR A 777 -0.88 -47.35 9.78
CA TYR A 777 0.58 -47.37 9.87
C TYR A 777 1.25 -46.74 8.64
N PHE A 778 2.52 -46.34 8.80
CA PHE A 778 3.38 -45.99 7.67
C PHE A 778 4.18 -47.22 7.21
N VAL A 779 4.13 -47.53 5.91
CA VAL A 779 4.76 -48.71 5.32
C VAL A 779 6.26 -48.77 5.67
N LYS A 780 6.71 -49.96 6.06
CA LYS A 780 8.09 -50.23 6.46
C LYS A 780 8.89 -50.86 5.32
N SER A 781 10.06 -50.30 5.03
CA SER A 781 11.05 -50.86 4.11
C SER A 781 12.31 -51.25 4.89
N GLY A 782 12.48 -52.53 5.18
CA GLY A 782 13.54 -53.02 6.05
C GLY A 782 13.32 -52.56 7.49
N THR A 783 14.16 -51.65 7.98
CA THR A 783 14.04 -51.03 9.32
C THR A 783 13.50 -49.60 9.28
N VAL A 784 13.23 -49.04 8.10
CA VAL A 784 12.85 -47.62 7.94
C VAL A 784 11.37 -47.49 7.59
N ARG A 785 10.65 -46.66 8.34
CA ARG A 785 9.26 -46.28 8.10
C ARG A 785 9.17 -45.18 7.03
N SER A 786 8.22 -45.31 6.11
CA SER A 786 7.99 -44.34 5.03
C SER A 786 7.16 -43.15 5.53
N TYR A 787 7.74 -42.30 6.38
CA TYR A 787 7.14 -41.04 6.83
C TYR A 787 7.22 -39.90 5.80
N GLY A 788 7.74 -40.19 4.60
CA GLY A 788 8.01 -39.17 3.58
C GLY A 788 9.30 -38.43 3.83
N ASN A 789 9.48 -37.33 3.11
CA ASN A 789 10.71 -36.54 3.14
C ASN A 789 10.47 -35.02 3.10
N GLY A 790 9.22 -34.56 3.27
CA GLY A 790 8.87 -33.14 3.25
C GLY A 790 9.03 -32.45 1.88
N ALA A 791 9.41 -33.18 0.82
CA ALA A 791 9.62 -32.57 -0.48
C ALA A 791 8.29 -32.12 -1.09
N GLU A 792 8.23 -30.86 -1.54
CA GLU A 792 7.11 -30.30 -2.28
C GLU A 792 6.86 -31.14 -3.56
N SER A 793 5.73 -31.83 -3.60
CA SER A 793 5.30 -32.61 -4.76
C SER A 793 4.81 -31.68 -5.87
N TRP A 794 4.05 -30.66 -5.48
CA TRP A 794 3.58 -29.56 -6.32
C TRP A 794 3.16 -28.37 -5.46
N ALA A 795 3.02 -27.20 -6.08
CA ALA A 795 2.31 -26.05 -5.52
C ALA A 795 1.26 -25.53 -6.54
N TRP A 796 0.21 -24.90 -6.05
CA TRP A 796 -0.86 -24.31 -6.85
C TRP A 796 -1.05 -22.83 -6.54
N ILE A 797 -1.18 -22.00 -7.57
CA ILE A 797 -1.53 -20.59 -7.45
C ILE A 797 -2.96 -20.41 -7.99
N PRO A 798 -3.93 -20.07 -7.14
CA PRO A 798 -5.28 -19.71 -7.57
C PRO A 798 -5.23 -18.49 -8.51
N PRO A 799 -6.05 -18.40 -9.58
CA PRO A 799 -6.03 -17.28 -10.52
C PRO A 799 -6.21 -15.91 -9.85
N SER A 800 -7.05 -15.80 -8.81
CA SER A 800 -7.23 -14.56 -8.03
C SER A 800 -5.95 -14.08 -7.32
N GLN A 801 -4.96 -14.94 -7.14
CA GLN A 801 -3.68 -14.61 -6.51
C GLN A 801 -2.58 -14.21 -7.51
N LEU A 802 -2.72 -14.53 -8.81
CA LEU A 802 -1.67 -14.29 -9.81
C LEU A 802 -1.22 -12.83 -9.86
N ASN A 803 -2.18 -11.89 -9.94
CA ASN A 803 -1.87 -10.46 -10.00
C ASN A 803 -1.33 -9.90 -8.67
N ASN A 804 -1.65 -10.54 -7.54
CA ASN A 804 -1.17 -10.15 -6.22
C ASN A 804 0.29 -10.58 -5.97
N LEU A 805 0.86 -11.48 -6.80
CA LEU A 805 2.26 -11.90 -6.71
C LEU A 805 3.25 -10.75 -6.96
N LYS A 806 2.87 -9.73 -7.75
CA LYS A 806 3.69 -8.53 -7.98
C LYS A 806 4.02 -7.82 -6.65
N ASN A 807 3.07 -7.83 -5.72
CA ASN A 807 3.16 -7.24 -4.38
C ASN A 807 3.98 -8.12 -3.42
N ASN A 808 4.23 -9.38 -3.80
CA ASN A 808 5.17 -10.23 -3.08
C ASN A 808 6.64 -9.89 -3.38
N TYR A 809 6.90 -9.06 -4.39
CA TYR A 809 8.23 -8.56 -4.76
C TYR A 809 8.37 -7.05 -4.48
N VAL A 810 7.45 -6.22 -4.99
CA VAL A 810 7.46 -4.76 -4.79
C VAL A 810 6.82 -4.39 -3.46
N ARG A 811 7.48 -3.48 -2.74
CA ARG A 811 7.06 -3.07 -1.39
C ARG A 811 6.52 -1.64 -1.33
N ASP A 812 7.06 -0.72 -2.12
CA ASP A 812 6.98 0.71 -1.82
C ASP A 812 5.78 1.45 -2.44
N TYR A 813 4.76 0.75 -2.96
CA TYR A 813 3.67 1.36 -3.73
C TYR A 813 2.26 0.85 -3.33
N TYR A 814 1.45 1.75 -2.73
CA TYR A 814 0.02 1.61 -2.40
C TYR A 814 -0.47 0.18 -2.04
N PRO A 815 0.04 -0.43 -0.95
CA PRO A 815 -0.25 -1.82 -0.61
C PRO A 815 -1.68 -2.11 -0.15
N GLU A 816 -2.49 -1.12 0.23
CA GLU A 816 -3.93 -1.33 0.48
C GLU A 816 -4.70 -1.71 -0.79
N GLN A 817 -4.40 -1.02 -1.90
CA GLN A 817 -4.99 -1.33 -3.21
C GLN A 817 -4.37 -2.59 -3.83
N ASN A 818 -3.28 -3.06 -3.24
CA ASN A 818 -2.40 -4.09 -3.76
C ASN A 818 -1.92 -5.02 -2.62
N PRO A 819 -2.84 -5.73 -1.94
CA PRO A 819 -2.48 -6.66 -0.88
C PRO A 819 -1.57 -7.78 -1.39
N TRP A 820 -0.77 -8.32 -0.49
CA TRP A 820 0.17 -9.41 -0.78
C TRP A 820 -0.57 -10.71 -1.07
N ALA A 821 -0.13 -11.48 -2.07
CA ALA A 821 -0.73 -12.79 -2.34
C ALA A 821 -0.48 -13.74 -1.17
N GLN A 822 -1.54 -14.36 -0.66
CA GLN A 822 -1.50 -15.30 0.46
C GLN A 822 -2.72 -16.24 0.50
N ILE A 823 -2.51 -17.44 1.03
CA ILE A 823 -3.57 -18.41 1.30
C ILE A 823 -3.50 -18.78 2.78
N ASN A 824 -4.19 -18.01 3.63
CA ASN A 824 -4.14 -18.16 5.09
C ASN A 824 -5.31 -18.97 5.67
N GLY A 825 -6.24 -19.43 4.83
CA GLY A 825 -7.37 -20.25 5.24
C GLY A 825 -7.04 -21.73 5.34
N SER A 826 -7.80 -22.45 6.15
CA SER A 826 -7.66 -23.89 6.35
C SER A 826 -8.18 -24.70 5.15
N VAL A 827 -7.61 -25.88 4.96
CA VAL A 827 -7.92 -26.81 3.86
C VAL A 827 -8.80 -27.94 4.39
N THR A 828 -9.92 -28.19 3.73
CA THR A 828 -10.76 -29.38 3.97
C THR A 828 -10.62 -30.37 2.81
N LEU A 829 -10.91 -31.65 3.04
CA LEU A 829 -10.82 -32.70 2.02
C LEU A 829 -11.97 -33.72 2.14
N ASP A 830 -12.46 -34.23 1.02
CA ASP A 830 -13.37 -35.39 0.99
C ASP A 830 -13.30 -36.12 -0.37
N ASP A 831 -13.82 -37.34 -0.41
CA ASP A 831 -13.97 -38.15 -1.62
C ASP A 831 -15.38 -37.97 -2.20
N ILE A 832 -15.52 -37.11 -3.21
CA ILE A 832 -16.80 -36.71 -3.81
C ILE A 832 -17.07 -37.41 -5.15
N LEU A 833 -18.35 -37.51 -5.54
CA LEU A 833 -18.77 -38.03 -6.84
C LEU A 833 -19.02 -36.86 -7.82
N VAL A 834 -18.13 -36.68 -8.78
CA VAL A 834 -18.18 -35.64 -9.82
C VAL A 834 -18.64 -36.26 -11.13
N GLY A 835 -19.82 -35.83 -11.61
CA GLY A 835 -20.55 -36.49 -12.70
C GLY A 835 -20.78 -38.00 -12.45
N SER A 836 -19.87 -38.84 -12.95
CA SER A 836 -19.87 -40.30 -12.74
C SER A 836 -18.54 -40.86 -12.24
N ALA A 837 -17.61 -40.01 -11.80
CA ALA A 837 -16.28 -40.37 -11.36
C ALA A 837 -16.02 -39.91 -9.92
N TRP A 838 -15.52 -40.81 -9.08
CA TRP A 838 -15.07 -40.47 -7.74
C TRP A 838 -13.74 -39.72 -7.81
N LYS A 839 -13.65 -38.64 -7.05
CA LYS A 839 -12.48 -37.78 -6.91
C LYS A 839 -12.20 -37.50 -5.45
N THR A 840 -10.93 -37.47 -5.06
CA THR A 840 -10.54 -36.81 -3.81
C THR A 840 -10.35 -35.33 -4.11
N ALA A 841 -11.17 -34.50 -3.48
CA ALA A 841 -11.14 -33.05 -3.66
C ALA A 841 -10.61 -32.36 -2.40
N VAL A 842 -9.92 -31.24 -2.58
CA VAL A 842 -9.57 -30.30 -1.50
C VAL A 842 -10.25 -28.96 -1.77
N PHE A 843 -10.76 -28.32 -0.70
CA PHE A 843 -11.41 -27.02 -0.75
C PHE A 843 -10.77 -26.13 0.33
N TYR A 844 -10.45 -24.89 -0.02
CA TYR A 844 -9.68 -24.00 0.84
C TYR A 844 -10.06 -22.54 0.61
N THR A 845 -10.13 -21.78 1.69
CA THR A 845 -10.31 -20.32 1.63
C THR A 845 -8.95 -19.63 1.55
N HIS A 846 -8.88 -18.45 0.92
CA HIS A 846 -7.62 -17.69 0.86
C HIS A 846 -7.39 -16.85 2.13
N GLY A 847 -8.41 -16.72 2.99
CA GLY A 847 -8.39 -15.97 4.26
C GLY A 847 -9.39 -14.82 4.24
N VAL A 848 -9.20 -13.82 5.10
CA VAL A 848 -10.04 -12.59 5.15
C VAL A 848 -9.53 -11.48 4.21
N VAL A 849 -8.22 -11.45 3.93
CA VAL A 849 -7.60 -10.44 3.03
C VAL A 849 -7.92 -10.70 1.56
N HIS A 850 -8.14 -11.98 1.21
CA HIS A 850 -8.55 -12.42 -0.12
C HIS A 850 -9.85 -13.22 0.04
N PRO A 851 -11.03 -12.61 -0.12
CA PRO A 851 -12.31 -13.26 0.13
C PRO A 851 -12.70 -14.20 -1.01
N PHE A 852 -11.94 -15.29 -1.15
CA PHE A 852 -12.13 -16.31 -2.17
C PHE A 852 -12.09 -17.72 -1.55
N LEU A 853 -12.82 -18.65 -2.19
CA LEU A 853 -12.83 -20.08 -1.91
C LEU A 853 -12.51 -20.83 -3.20
N SER A 854 -11.63 -21.83 -3.13
CA SER A 854 -11.13 -22.53 -4.31
C SER A 854 -11.06 -24.03 -4.08
N ALA A 855 -11.04 -24.82 -5.17
CA ALA A 855 -11.05 -26.28 -5.08
C ALA A 855 -10.21 -27.00 -6.15
N LEU A 856 -9.59 -28.12 -5.78
CA LEU A 856 -8.74 -28.94 -6.65
C LEU A 856 -9.04 -30.43 -6.51
N ASP A 857 -8.88 -31.17 -7.61
CA ASP A 857 -8.88 -32.63 -7.63
C ASP A 857 -7.46 -33.15 -7.39
N VAL A 858 -7.27 -33.79 -6.25
CA VAL A 858 -6.00 -34.37 -5.78
C VAL A 858 -6.05 -35.90 -5.74
N THR A 859 -6.97 -36.53 -6.48
CA THR A 859 -7.10 -38.00 -6.59
C THR A 859 -5.76 -38.67 -6.88
N THR A 860 -4.98 -38.06 -7.78
CA THR A 860 -3.58 -38.40 -8.04
C THR A 860 -2.69 -37.43 -7.28
N THR A 861 -2.11 -37.88 -6.17
CA THR A 861 -1.42 -37.00 -5.21
C THR A 861 -0.16 -36.30 -5.77
N THR A 862 0.35 -36.72 -6.93
CA THR A 862 1.48 -36.09 -7.62
C THR A 862 1.11 -35.20 -8.81
N ASP A 863 -0.16 -35.19 -9.24
CA ASP A 863 -0.61 -34.48 -10.45
C ASP A 863 -2.00 -33.85 -10.23
N PRO A 864 -2.09 -32.67 -9.57
CA PRO A 864 -3.35 -32.03 -9.20
C PRO A 864 -4.09 -31.51 -10.43
N GLN A 865 -5.38 -31.77 -10.51
CA GLN A 865 -6.23 -31.30 -11.60
C GLN A 865 -7.17 -30.18 -11.13
N ILE A 866 -7.64 -29.40 -12.09
CA ILE A 866 -8.69 -28.41 -11.89
C ILE A 866 -9.96 -29.16 -11.47
N LEU A 867 -10.60 -28.68 -10.39
CA LEU A 867 -11.98 -29.04 -10.06
C LEU A 867 -12.90 -27.89 -10.47
N TRP A 868 -12.70 -26.71 -9.90
CA TRP A 868 -13.42 -25.48 -10.29
C TRP A 868 -12.60 -24.67 -11.30
N ASP A 869 -13.24 -24.14 -12.33
CA ASP A 869 -12.60 -23.33 -13.36
C ASP A 869 -12.40 -21.85 -12.98
N HIS A 870 -12.83 -21.48 -11.78
CA HIS A 870 -12.72 -20.16 -11.16
C HIS A 870 -12.55 -20.27 -9.64
N ASP A 871 -12.06 -19.20 -9.00
CA ASP A 871 -12.10 -19.03 -7.55
C ASP A 871 -13.47 -18.41 -7.18
N TRP A 872 -14.21 -19.03 -6.27
CA TRP A 872 -15.55 -18.57 -5.86
C TRP A 872 -15.48 -17.36 -4.93
N THR A 873 -16.42 -16.41 -5.11
CA THR A 873 -16.64 -15.27 -4.22
C THR A 873 -18.06 -14.72 -4.36
N ASP A 874 -18.49 -13.89 -3.42
CA ASP A 874 -19.77 -13.16 -3.44
C ASP A 874 -19.57 -11.76 -2.82
N ALA A 875 -20.36 -10.76 -3.23
CA ALA A 875 -20.29 -9.40 -2.70
C ALA A 875 -20.55 -9.27 -1.19
N ASP A 876 -21.25 -10.22 -0.57
CA ASP A 876 -21.44 -10.33 0.89
C ASP A 876 -20.57 -11.44 1.51
N PHE A 877 -19.43 -11.79 0.89
CA PHE A 877 -18.41 -12.69 1.46
C PHE A 877 -17.15 -11.90 1.80
N ASN A 878 -16.82 -11.83 3.09
CA ASN A 878 -15.66 -11.10 3.61
C ASN A 878 -14.44 -12.02 3.86
N GLY A 879 -14.55 -13.30 3.49
CA GLY A 879 -13.50 -14.29 3.72
C GLY A 879 -13.47 -14.86 5.14
N THR A 880 -12.84 -16.02 5.31
CA THR A 880 -12.68 -16.69 6.61
C THR A 880 -11.41 -17.52 6.65
N TYR A 881 -10.82 -17.68 7.85
CA TYR A 881 -9.69 -18.57 8.09
C TYR A 881 -10.09 -20.05 8.25
N GLN A 882 -11.37 -20.30 8.53
CA GLN A 882 -11.89 -21.63 8.82
C GLN A 882 -12.11 -22.47 7.55
N PRO A 883 -12.02 -23.81 7.64
CA PRO A 883 -12.34 -24.67 6.52
C PRO A 883 -13.85 -24.57 6.20
N PRO A 884 -14.25 -24.67 4.92
CA PRO A 884 -15.66 -24.88 4.61
C PRO A 884 -16.09 -26.28 5.06
N ALA A 885 -17.38 -26.45 5.36
CA ALA A 885 -17.95 -27.77 5.56
C ALA A 885 -18.23 -28.45 4.22
N LEU A 886 -18.12 -29.77 4.16
CA LEU A 886 -18.52 -30.59 3.02
C LEU A 886 -19.68 -31.49 3.41
N ALA A 887 -20.63 -31.66 2.49
CA ALA A 887 -21.82 -32.46 2.75
C ALA A 887 -22.40 -33.03 1.46
N TRP A 888 -22.99 -34.23 1.53
CA TRP A 888 -23.86 -34.71 0.47
C TRP A 888 -25.29 -34.31 0.75
N LEU A 889 -25.89 -33.48 -0.10
CA LEU A 889 -27.29 -33.05 0.02
C LEU A 889 -28.20 -33.94 -0.82
N ASN A 890 -29.46 -34.12 -0.38
CA ASN A 890 -30.51 -34.80 -1.12
C ASN A 890 -31.79 -33.94 -1.09
N SER A 891 -31.83 -32.88 -1.90
CA SER A 891 -32.78 -31.77 -1.69
C SER A 891 -33.24 -31.10 -2.99
N PRO A 892 -34.52 -31.28 -3.39
CA PRO A 892 -35.11 -30.55 -4.52
C PRO A 892 -35.28 -29.04 -4.26
N GLY A 893 -35.09 -28.56 -3.02
CA GLY A 893 -35.16 -27.14 -2.68
C GLY A 893 -34.12 -26.29 -3.41
N TYR A 894 -32.96 -26.87 -3.73
CA TYR A 894 -31.87 -26.21 -4.45
C TYR A 894 -32.08 -26.23 -5.97
N GLY A 895 -33.22 -25.70 -6.42
CA GLY A 895 -33.55 -25.55 -7.84
C GLY A 895 -33.94 -26.84 -8.56
N GLY A 896 -34.45 -27.85 -7.84
CA GLY A 896 -34.80 -29.15 -8.40
C GLY A 896 -33.61 -30.07 -8.66
N GLN A 897 -32.40 -29.70 -8.22
CA GLN A 897 -31.30 -30.64 -8.11
C GLN A 897 -31.68 -31.77 -7.12
N GLY A 898 -31.18 -32.97 -7.37
CA GLY A 898 -31.50 -34.14 -6.54
C GLY A 898 -30.46 -34.33 -5.44
N ARG A 899 -29.47 -35.15 -5.75
CA ARG A 899 -28.34 -35.46 -4.87
C ARG A 899 -27.11 -34.72 -5.36
N THR A 900 -26.61 -33.79 -4.55
CA THR A 900 -25.52 -32.87 -4.92
C THR A 900 -24.51 -32.80 -3.78
N TRP A 901 -23.23 -33.01 -4.09
CA TRP A 901 -22.14 -32.72 -3.15
C TRP A 901 -21.99 -31.21 -3.03
N ALA A 902 -21.97 -30.68 -1.80
CA ALA A 902 -21.95 -29.26 -1.55
C ALA A 902 -20.82 -28.85 -0.61
N THR A 903 -20.22 -27.71 -0.92
CA THR A 903 -19.29 -26.97 -0.07
C THR A 903 -20.05 -25.83 0.60
N ILE A 904 -19.93 -25.70 1.91
CA ILE A 904 -20.77 -24.83 2.73
C ILE A 904 -19.86 -23.88 3.53
N THR A 905 -20.10 -22.58 3.40
CA THR A 905 -19.33 -21.51 4.08
C THR A 905 -20.25 -20.38 4.54
N THR A 906 -19.73 -19.39 5.25
CA THR A 906 -20.49 -18.22 5.74
C THR A 906 -20.02 -16.92 5.08
N SER A 907 -20.65 -15.79 5.42
CA SER A 907 -20.17 -14.45 5.06
C SER A 907 -18.82 -14.06 5.68
N GLY A 908 -18.27 -14.87 6.60
CA GLY A 908 -16.99 -14.59 7.25
C GLY A 908 -17.07 -13.48 8.29
N MET A 909 -15.91 -12.88 8.59
CA MET A 909 -15.73 -11.78 9.56
C MET A 909 -15.58 -10.42 8.84
N SER A 910 -16.08 -9.35 9.45
CA SER A 910 -15.98 -7.98 8.93
C SER A 910 -15.74 -6.98 10.07
N ASP A 911 -15.03 -5.89 9.76
CA ASP A 911 -14.82 -4.76 10.68
C ASP A 911 -16.08 -3.89 10.87
N ALA A 912 -17.14 -4.15 10.10
CA ALA A 912 -18.41 -3.46 10.18
C ALA A 912 -19.56 -4.44 10.45
N TYR A 913 -20.56 -3.98 11.21
CA TYR A 913 -21.77 -4.76 11.48
C TYR A 913 -22.56 -4.99 10.18
N GLY A 914 -22.60 -6.24 9.72
CA GLY A 914 -23.23 -6.68 8.48
C GLY A 914 -24.36 -7.69 8.68
N ASP A 915 -25.00 -8.06 7.57
CA ASP A 915 -25.88 -9.21 7.53
C ASP A 915 -25.08 -10.52 7.53
N VAL A 916 -25.61 -11.55 8.19
CA VAL A 916 -24.94 -12.85 8.30
C VAL A 916 -25.50 -13.79 7.24
N TYR A 917 -24.64 -14.32 6.37
CA TYR A 917 -25.03 -15.26 5.33
C TYR A 917 -24.42 -16.65 5.52
N LEU A 918 -25.15 -17.65 5.06
CA LEU A 918 -24.69 -19.00 4.78
C LEU A 918 -24.73 -19.20 3.26
N TYR A 919 -23.69 -19.82 2.70
CA TYR A 919 -23.55 -20.16 1.29
C TYR A 919 -23.51 -21.68 1.11
N VAL A 920 -24.28 -22.18 0.16
CA VAL A 920 -24.27 -23.58 -0.29
C VAL A 920 -23.84 -23.60 -1.74
N ILE A 921 -22.67 -24.17 -2.00
CA ILE A 921 -21.94 -24.13 -3.27
C ILE A 921 -21.84 -25.55 -3.82
N ASP A 922 -22.02 -25.74 -5.12
CA ASP A 922 -21.85 -27.03 -5.79
C ASP A 922 -20.37 -27.45 -5.74
N ALA A 923 -20.08 -28.58 -5.09
CA ALA A 923 -18.71 -29.06 -4.93
C ALA A 923 -18.07 -29.51 -6.26
N ASP A 924 -18.87 -29.85 -7.27
CA ASP A 924 -18.38 -30.27 -8.60
C ASP A 924 -17.78 -29.07 -9.36
N ASN A 925 -18.48 -27.92 -9.36
CA ASN A 925 -18.23 -26.82 -10.30
C ASN A 925 -18.10 -25.42 -9.68
N GLY A 926 -18.25 -25.26 -8.36
CA GLY A 926 -18.01 -23.99 -7.66
C GLY A 926 -19.15 -22.97 -7.74
N ASN A 927 -20.27 -23.27 -8.41
CA ASN A 927 -21.39 -22.33 -8.46
C ASN A 927 -22.23 -22.38 -7.18
N THR A 928 -22.64 -21.21 -6.66
CA THR A 928 -23.66 -21.14 -5.60
C THR A 928 -24.95 -21.80 -6.09
N LEU A 929 -25.49 -22.76 -5.31
CA LEU A 929 -26.72 -23.45 -5.68
C LEU A 929 -27.91 -22.48 -5.77
N PRO A 930 -28.97 -22.79 -6.55
CA PRO A 930 -30.19 -21.99 -6.55
C PRO A 930 -30.81 -21.94 -5.14
N SER A 931 -31.05 -20.74 -4.60
CA SER A 931 -31.39 -20.53 -3.17
C SER A 931 -30.29 -20.86 -2.16
N GLY A 932 -29.06 -21.07 -2.61
CA GLY A 932 -27.87 -21.38 -1.81
C GLY A 932 -27.29 -20.19 -1.04
N LYS A 933 -27.65 -18.94 -1.38
CA LYS A 933 -27.33 -17.75 -0.57
C LYS A 933 -28.44 -17.47 0.44
N ILE A 934 -28.14 -17.68 1.71
CA ILE A 934 -29.13 -17.78 2.80
C ILE A 934 -28.80 -16.75 3.86
N LYS A 935 -29.53 -15.63 3.91
CA LYS A 935 -29.45 -14.67 5.02
C LYS A 935 -29.97 -15.31 6.31
N LEU A 936 -29.12 -15.44 7.33
CA LEU A 936 -29.46 -16.09 8.60
C LEU A 936 -30.19 -15.13 9.55
N ASN A 937 -29.72 -13.88 9.70
CA ASN A 937 -30.28 -12.85 10.60
C ASN A 937 -31.62 -12.27 10.11
N THR A 938 -32.61 -13.13 9.90
CA THR A 938 -33.98 -12.78 9.53
C THR A 938 -34.93 -12.98 10.71
N GLY A 939 -35.73 -11.97 11.03
CA GLY A 939 -36.67 -12.01 12.16
C GLY A 939 -37.02 -10.61 12.66
N SER A 940 -37.21 -10.48 13.97
CA SER A 940 -37.41 -9.20 14.65
C SER A 940 -36.64 -9.15 15.99
N GLY A 941 -36.36 -7.94 16.49
CA GLY A 941 -35.52 -7.76 17.68
C GLY A 941 -34.12 -8.34 17.47
N ALA A 942 -33.59 -9.02 18.49
CA ALA A 942 -32.23 -9.59 18.46
C ALA A 942 -31.94 -10.53 17.26
N GLN A 943 -32.96 -11.14 16.64
CA GLN A 943 -32.79 -11.97 15.44
C GLN A 943 -32.44 -11.14 14.19
N ALA A 944 -32.92 -9.90 14.10
CA ALA A 944 -32.71 -9.02 12.95
C ALA A 944 -31.40 -8.20 13.05
N ASN A 945 -30.76 -8.18 14.22
CA ASN A 945 -29.54 -7.42 14.43
C ASN A 945 -28.41 -7.89 13.49
N GLN A 946 -27.67 -6.93 12.95
CA GLN A 946 -26.41 -7.17 12.25
C GLN A 946 -25.33 -7.64 13.25
N ALA A 947 -24.30 -8.34 12.78
CA ALA A 947 -23.17 -8.84 13.57
C ALA A 947 -21.85 -8.50 12.86
N LEU A 948 -20.71 -8.59 13.56
CA LEU A 948 -19.39 -8.49 12.91
C LEU A 948 -19.13 -9.69 11.98
N GLY A 949 -19.79 -10.83 12.23
CA GLY A 949 -19.85 -11.93 11.28
C GLY A 949 -19.90 -13.29 11.94
N VAL A 950 -19.18 -14.24 11.33
CA VAL A 950 -19.01 -15.61 11.80
C VAL A 950 -17.52 -15.94 11.79
N TRP A 951 -16.99 -16.29 12.96
CA TRP A 951 -15.60 -16.73 13.11
C TRP A 951 -15.41 -18.23 12.91
N GLY A 952 -16.34 -19.07 13.39
CA GLY A 952 -16.26 -20.53 13.35
C GLY A 952 -16.70 -21.16 12.02
N SER A 953 -16.51 -22.47 11.90
CA SER A 953 -16.97 -23.25 10.73
C SER A 953 -18.49 -23.49 10.79
N PRO A 954 -19.19 -23.66 9.65
CA PRO A 954 -20.50 -24.31 9.62
C PRO A 954 -20.38 -25.78 10.07
N VAL A 955 -21.35 -26.27 10.83
CA VAL A 955 -21.35 -27.65 11.34
C VAL A 955 -22.55 -28.41 10.81
N VAL A 956 -22.30 -29.36 9.92
CA VAL A 956 -23.32 -30.07 9.16
C VAL A 956 -23.66 -31.41 9.79
N VAL A 957 -24.95 -31.75 9.81
CA VAL A 957 -25.49 -32.93 10.49
C VAL A 957 -26.41 -33.72 9.55
N ASP A 958 -26.04 -34.96 9.27
CA ASP A 958 -26.99 -36.04 8.95
C ASP A 958 -27.69 -36.42 10.26
N PHE A 959 -28.97 -36.08 10.38
CA PHE A 959 -29.75 -36.32 11.59
C PHE A 959 -30.59 -37.59 11.48
N ASN A 960 -30.97 -38.00 10.28
CA ASN A 960 -31.83 -39.14 10.05
C ASN A 960 -31.05 -40.46 9.83
N GLU A 961 -29.71 -40.40 9.68
CA GLU A 961 -28.79 -41.50 9.35
C GLU A 961 -29.12 -42.17 8.00
N ASP A 962 -29.38 -41.39 6.95
CA ASP A 962 -29.56 -41.91 5.58
C ASP A 962 -28.33 -41.69 4.68
N GLY A 963 -27.31 -40.98 5.16
CA GLY A 963 -26.08 -40.63 4.46
C GLY A 963 -26.13 -39.27 3.75
N TYR A 964 -27.20 -38.49 3.92
CA TYR A 964 -27.34 -37.13 3.44
C TYR A 964 -27.47 -36.13 4.59
N ALA A 965 -26.95 -34.92 4.42
CA ALA A 965 -27.08 -33.90 5.43
C ALA A 965 -28.50 -33.30 5.48
N ASP A 966 -29.08 -33.26 6.67
CA ASP A 966 -30.42 -32.70 6.94
C ASP A 966 -30.36 -31.22 7.32
N ARG A 967 -29.33 -30.82 8.08
CA ARG A 967 -29.23 -29.47 8.68
C ARG A 967 -27.80 -29.03 8.93
N VAL A 968 -27.61 -27.72 9.09
CA VAL A 968 -26.34 -27.08 9.45
C VAL A 968 -26.54 -26.06 10.57
N TYR A 969 -25.56 -25.97 11.46
CA TYR A 969 -25.48 -25.00 12.55
C TYR A 969 -24.35 -24.00 12.33
N VAL A 970 -24.56 -22.73 12.72
CA VAL A 970 -23.59 -21.63 12.61
C VAL A 970 -23.73 -20.72 13.82
N ALA A 971 -22.62 -20.36 14.48
CA ALA A 971 -22.60 -19.35 15.54
C ALA A 971 -22.11 -17.99 15.02
N ASP A 972 -22.65 -16.89 15.55
CA ASP A 972 -22.23 -15.53 15.20
C ASP A 972 -21.74 -14.70 16.40
N THR A 973 -21.06 -13.59 16.09
CA THR A 973 -20.44 -12.70 17.10
C THR A 973 -21.43 -11.95 17.99
N ASN A 974 -22.75 -12.13 17.83
CA ASN A 974 -23.75 -11.59 18.76
C ASN A 974 -24.21 -12.63 19.79
N GLY A 975 -23.59 -13.81 19.84
CA GLY A 975 -23.96 -14.89 20.76
C GLY A 975 -25.14 -15.73 20.27
N ARG A 976 -25.42 -15.72 18.96
CA ARG A 976 -26.57 -16.44 18.38
C ARG A 976 -26.09 -17.70 17.67
N ILE A 977 -26.83 -18.80 17.84
CA ILE A 977 -26.68 -20.00 17.00
C ILE A 977 -27.87 -20.08 16.06
N TRP A 978 -27.56 -20.18 14.78
CA TRP A 978 -28.48 -20.36 13.67
C TRP A 978 -28.52 -21.82 13.25
N LYS A 979 -29.68 -22.27 12.81
CA LYS A 979 -29.91 -23.55 12.13
C LYS A 979 -30.53 -23.29 10.77
N HIS A 980 -30.06 -24.00 9.75
CA HIS A 980 -30.66 -24.04 8.42
C HIS A 980 -30.90 -25.50 7.99
N TYR A 981 -32.06 -25.77 7.39
CA TYR A 981 -32.46 -27.10 6.92
C TYR A 981 -32.18 -27.28 5.43
N PHE A 982 -31.66 -28.45 5.10
CA PHE A 982 -31.40 -28.89 3.74
C PHE A 982 -32.52 -29.76 3.16
N ASN A 983 -33.28 -30.51 3.96
CA ASN A 983 -34.18 -31.53 3.42
C ASN A 983 -35.41 -30.98 2.64
N GLY A 984 -35.78 -31.68 1.56
CA GLY A 984 -37.01 -31.46 0.80
C GLY A 984 -37.09 -30.13 0.06
N THR A 985 -38.29 -29.56 -0.04
CA THR A 985 -38.53 -28.22 -0.63
C THR A 985 -38.58 -27.11 0.41
N ASN A 986 -38.39 -27.42 1.69
CA ASN A 986 -38.58 -26.49 2.80
C ASN A 986 -37.23 -26.10 3.43
N LEU A 987 -36.54 -25.17 2.78
CA LEU A 987 -35.24 -24.62 3.21
C LEU A 987 -35.42 -23.65 4.40
N ASN A 988 -35.97 -24.17 5.49
CA ASN A 988 -36.33 -23.46 6.71
C ASN A 988 -35.08 -23.04 7.49
N ARG A 989 -35.12 -21.88 8.17
CA ARG A 989 -34.02 -21.38 9.00
C ARG A 989 -34.50 -20.65 10.24
N CYS A 990 -33.78 -20.77 11.34
CA CYS A 990 -34.12 -20.13 12.61
C CYS A 990 -32.90 -19.91 13.52
N MET A 991 -33.07 -19.03 14.50
CA MET A 991 -32.16 -18.91 15.65
C MET A 991 -32.56 -19.98 16.67
N VAL A 992 -31.66 -20.95 16.95
CA VAL A 992 -31.89 -22.03 17.93
C VAL A 992 -31.41 -21.67 19.32
N ALA A 993 -30.37 -20.84 19.45
CA ALA A 993 -29.89 -20.36 20.74
C ALA A 993 -29.49 -18.88 20.66
N ASN A 994 -29.56 -18.17 21.79
CA ASN A 994 -29.08 -16.81 21.94
C ASN A 994 -28.57 -16.60 23.37
N VAL A 995 -27.25 -16.50 23.51
CA VAL A 995 -26.54 -16.17 24.77
C VAL A 995 -26.02 -14.73 24.77
N GLY A 996 -26.42 -13.92 23.79
CA GLY A 996 -26.15 -12.48 23.74
C GLY A 996 -26.55 -11.79 25.05
N PRO A 997 -25.68 -10.94 25.64
CA PRO A 997 -24.63 -10.18 24.97
C PRO A 997 -23.26 -10.88 24.81
N GLU A 998 -23.10 -12.14 25.23
CA GLU A 998 -21.80 -12.84 25.13
C GLU A 998 -21.51 -13.33 23.70
N PRO A 999 -20.43 -12.86 23.02
CA PRO A 999 -20.09 -13.29 21.67
C PRO A 999 -19.60 -14.75 21.61
N ILE A 1000 -19.70 -15.36 20.41
CA ILE A 1000 -19.14 -16.70 20.12
C ILE A 1000 -18.10 -16.57 19.01
N PHE A 1001 -16.85 -16.93 19.32
CA PHE A 1001 -15.71 -16.93 18.40
C PHE A 1001 -15.14 -18.35 18.16
N VAL A 1002 -16.00 -19.37 18.23
CA VAL A 1002 -15.64 -20.78 18.03
C VAL A 1002 -16.68 -21.52 17.20
N THR A 1003 -16.26 -22.61 16.56
CA THR A 1003 -17.12 -23.62 15.95
C THR A 1003 -17.87 -24.38 17.06
N PRO A 1004 -19.22 -24.44 17.07
CA PRO A 1004 -19.95 -25.24 18.05
C PRO A 1004 -19.65 -26.73 17.86
N ALA A 1005 -19.20 -27.41 18.91
CA ALA A 1005 -18.99 -28.85 18.87
C ALA A 1005 -20.35 -29.56 18.94
N VAL A 1006 -20.59 -30.54 18.06
CA VAL A 1006 -21.90 -31.19 17.91
C VAL A 1006 -21.82 -32.70 18.15
N LYS A 1007 -22.77 -33.25 18.90
CA LYS A 1007 -23.03 -34.70 18.98
C LYS A 1007 -24.47 -34.99 18.56
N VAL A 1008 -24.66 -36.03 17.74
CA VAL A 1008 -25.98 -36.63 17.49
C VAL A 1008 -26.11 -37.79 18.46
N ALA A 1009 -27.19 -37.84 19.23
CA ALA A 1009 -27.38 -38.86 20.27
C ALA A 1009 -28.84 -39.25 20.43
N GLN A 1010 -29.11 -40.36 21.13
CA GLN A 1010 -30.42 -40.58 21.76
C GLN A 1010 -30.40 -40.02 23.17
N ASP A 1011 -31.36 -39.15 23.47
CA ASP A 1011 -31.60 -38.65 24.83
C ASP A 1011 -31.98 -39.82 25.75
N VAL A 1012 -31.18 -40.05 26.79
CA VAL A 1012 -31.28 -41.22 27.69
C VAL A 1012 -32.62 -41.26 28.44
N SER A 1013 -33.28 -40.12 28.62
CA SER A 1013 -34.53 -40.00 29.39
C SER A 1013 -35.80 -40.23 28.57
N THR A 1014 -35.76 -39.88 27.28
CA THR A 1014 -36.92 -39.91 26.36
C THR A 1014 -36.80 -40.95 25.25
N GLY A 1015 -35.59 -41.43 24.95
CA GLY A 1015 -35.28 -42.22 23.75
C GLY A 1015 -35.41 -41.42 22.45
N GLN A 1016 -35.56 -40.09 22.52
CA GLN A 1016 -35.66 -39.23 21.34
C GLN A 1016 -34.26 -39.01 20.76
N LYS A 1017 -34.12 -39.09 19.43
CA LYS A 1017 -32.90 -38.61 18.75
C LYS A 1017 -32.82 -37.09 18.83
N VAL A 1018 -31.67 -36.57 19.22
CA VAL A 1018 -31.40 -35.15 19.47
C VAL A 1018 -30.04 -34.74 18.91
N VAL A 1019 -29.83 -33.43 18.77
CA VAL A 1019 -28.51 -32.85 18.46
C VAL A 1019 -28.09 -32.01 19.66
N THR A 1020 -26.97 -32.33 20.29
CA THR A 1020 -26.38 -31.49 21.34
C THR A 1020 -25.28 -30.59 20.78
N LEU A 1021 -25.23 -29.36 21.30
CA LEU A 1021 -24.38 -28.25 20.87
C LEU A 1021 -23.56 -27.78 22.09
N TYR A 1022 -22.23 -27.81 21.99
CA TYR A 1022 -21.33 -27.35 23.05
C TYR A 1022 -20.42 -26.25 22.51
N PHE A 1023 -20.38 -25.11 23.19
CA PHE A 1023 -19.63 -23.94 22.74
C PHE A 1023 -19.32 -23.01 23.91
N GLY A 1024 -18.20 -22.31 23.81
CA GLY A 1024 -17.82 -21.27 24.76
C GLY A 1024 -18.04 -19.87 24.18
N THR A 1025 -18.13 -18.90 25.08
CA THR A 1025 -18.16 -17.47 24.75
C THR A 1025 -16.82 -16.80 25.06
N GLY A 1026 -16.63 -15.62 24.47
CA GLY A 1026 -15.42 -14.81 24.65
C GLY A 1026 -15.52 -13.45 23.96
N ASP A 1027 -14.55 -12.60 24.24
CA ASP A 1027 -14.29 -11.34 23.54
C ASP A 1027 -13.67 -11.59 22.16
N HIS A 1028 -13.48 -10.51 21.39
CA HIS A 1028 -12.93 -10.59 20.04
C HIS A 1028 -11.43 -10.95 20.06
N PRO A 1029 -11.01 -12.13 19.55
CA PRO A 1029 -9.66 -12.65 19.75
C PRO A 1029 -8.53 -11.76 19.18
N GLU A 1030 -8.82 -10.87 18.22
CA GLU A 1030 -7.80 -10.01 17.60
C GLU A 1030 -7.85 -8.54 18.07
N GLN A 1031 -8.79 -8.14 18.95
CA GLN A 1031 -8.99 -6.74 19.35
C GLN A 1031 -8.90 -6.59 20.88
N ASN A 1032 -8.32 -5.48 21.37
CA ASN A 1032 -8.42 -5.15 22.80
C ASN A 1032 -9.83 -4.61 23.08
N ASP A 1033 -10.57 -5.27 23.95
CA ASP A 1033 -11.78 -4.70 24.55
C ASP A 1033 -11.66 -4.60 26.08
N THR A 1034 -12.77 -4.29 26.74
CA THR A 1034 -12.82 -4.23 28.20
C THR A 1034 -13.42 -5.55 28.67
N PRO A 1035 -12.72 -6.36 29.49
CA PRO A 1035 -13.23 -7.64 29.94
C PRO A 1035 -14.65 -7.52 30.52
N VAL A 1036 -15.59 -8.30 29.97
CA VAL A 1036 -16.99 -8.32 30.42
C VAL A 1036 -17.22 -9.60 31.23
N PRO A 1037 -17.22 -9.53 32.58
CA PRO A 1037 -17.25 -10.73 33.40
C PRO A 1037 -18.67 -11.25 33.68
N PRO A 1038 -18.87 -12.58 33.81
CA PRO A 1038 -18.03 -13.69 33.35
C PRO A 1038 -18.54 -14.30 32.04
N TYR A 1039 -17.63 -14.81 31.19
CA TYR A 1039 -17.99 -15.68 30.07
C TYR A 1039 -18.39 -17.08 30.55
N HIS A 1040 -18.97 -17.87 29.65
CA HIS A 1040 -19.52 -19.19 29.94
C HIS A 1040 -19.13 -20.23 28.89
N PHE A 1041 -19.15 -21.50 29.30
CA PHE A 1041 -19.25 -22.64 28.39
C PHE A 1041 -20.65 -23.26 28.50
N TYR A 1042 -21.34 -23.42 27.37
CA TYR A 1042 -22.73 -23.85 27.32
C TYR A 1042 -22.88 -25.23 26.68
N GLY A 1043 -23.84 -26.00 27.20
CA GLY A 1043 -24.41 -27.17 26.53
C GLY A 1043 -25.88 -26.91 26.20
N PHE A 1044 -26.29 -27.10 24.95
CA PHE A 1044 -27.67 -27.01 24.47
C PHE A 1044 -28.11 -28.30 23.79
N VAL A 1045 -29.40 -28.63 23.83
CA VAL A 1045 -30.02 -29.75 23.10
C VAL A 1045 -31.11 -29.24 22.17
N ASP A 1046 -30.91 -29.47 20.88
CA ASP A 1046 -31.92 -29.28 19.84
C ASP A 1046 -32.74 -30.57 19.70
N ARG A 1047 -33.99 -30.49 20.15
CA ARG A 1047 -35.00 -31.56 20.09
C ARG A 1047 -35.91 -31.47 18.88
N ASP A 1048 -35.65 -30.56 17.93
CA ASP A 1048 -36.47 -30.46 16.73
C ASP A 1048 -36.35 -31.73 15.89
N ALA A 1049 -37.52 -32.26 15.52
CA ALA A 1049 -37.68 -33.14 14.38
C ALA A 1049 -37.27 -32.43 13.08
N ASP A 1050 -37.08 -33.19 12.00
CA ASP A 1050 -36.66 -32.63 10.72
C ASP A 1050 -37.64 -31.55 10.21
N GLY A 1051 -37.08 -30.45 9.69
CA GLY A 1051 -37.78 -29.25 9.22
C GLY A 1051 -38.41 -28.34 10.28
N ALA A 1052 -38.38 -28.70 11.58
CA ALA A 1052 -38.97 -27.88 12.66
C ALA A 1052 -38.03 -26.76 13.13
N CYS A 1053 -38.59 -25.62 13.53
CA CYS A 1053 -37.82 -24.43 13.93
C CYS A 1053 -38.24 -23.93 15.31
N SER A 1054 -37.74 -24.56 16.36
CA SER A 1054 -37.88 -24.12 17.75
C SER A 1054 -36.54 -23.73 18.38
N THR A 1055 -36.60 -23.22 19.62
CA THR A 1055 -35.42 -22.85 20.40
C THR A 1055 -34.90 -24.09 21.13
N ALA A 1056 -33.59 -24.32 21.06
CA ALA A 1056 -32.92 -25.40 21.77
C ALA A 1056 -32.99 -25.20 23.29
N GLU A 1057 -33.08 -26.30 24.03
CA GLU A 1057 -33.08 -26.32 25.49
C GLU A 1057 -31.63 -26.21 26.00
N MET A 1058 -31.36 -25.33 26.96
CA MET A 1058 -30.04 -25.28 27.62
C MET A 1058 -29.93 -26.44 28.61
N ILE A 1059 -28.95 -27.32 28.43
CA ILE A 1059 -28.66 -28.46 29.32
C ILE A 1059 -27.87 -27.98 30.54
N TYR A 1060 -26.83 -27.17 30.32
CA TYR A 1060 -26.02 -26.58 31.38
C TYR A 1060 -25.32 -25.28 30.92
N SER A 1061 -24.87 -24.49 31.91
CA SER A 1061 -23.86 -23.44 31.73
C SER A 1061 -22.77 -23.56 32.79
N LEU A 1062 -21.52 -23.51 32.37
CA LEU A 1062 -20.34 -23.42 33.23
C LEU A 1062 -19.85 -21.97 33.20
N GLY A 1063 -19.99 -21.25 34.31
CA GLY A 1063 -19.38 -19.94 34.48
C GLY A 1063 -17.86 -20.05 34.57
N LEU A 1064 -17.15 -19.31 33.72
CA LEU A 1064 -15.69 -19.26 33.72
C LEU A 1064 -15.17 -18.30 34.80
N SER A 1065 -13.87 -18.38 35.11
CA SER A 1065 -13.23 -17.44 36.05
C SER A 1065 -13.25 -16.01 35.49
N ILE A 1066 -12.92 -15.03 36.34
CA ILE A 1066 -12.61 -13.68 35.84
C ILE A 1066 -11.48 -13.76 34.80
N ASP A 1067 -11.66 -12.98 33.73
CA ASP A 1067 -10.80 -12.89 32.55
C ASP A 1067 -10.65 -14.21 31.73
N GLU A 1068 -11.36 -15.28 32.10
CA GLU A 1068 -11.30 -16.58 31.43
C GLU A 1068 -12.37 -16.72 30.34
N LYS A 1069 -11.95 -17.19 29.15
CA LYS A 1069 -12.72 -17.13 27.90
C LYS A 1069 -12.38 -18.27 26.95
N VAL A 1070 -13.18 -18.52 25.91
CA VAL A 1070 -12.99 -19.63 24.96
C VAL A 1070 -12.81 -19.12 23.53
N TRP A 1071 -11.61 -19.35 22.99
CA TRP A 1071 -11.23 -19.07 21.58
C TRP A 1071 -10.80 -20.32 20.80
N ALA A 1072 -10.70 -21.46 21.46
CA ALA A 1072 -10.42 -22.74 20.82
C ALA A 1072 -11.70 -23.57 20.70
N ASP A 1073 -11.92 -24.15 19.53
CA ASP A 1073 -13.01 -25.06 19.27
C ASP A 1073 -12.96 -26.24 20.27
N ALA A 1074 -14.09 -26.53 20.90
CA ALA A 1074 -14.20 -27.65 21.83
C ALA A 1074 -14.18 -28.98 21.06
N PHE A 1075 -13.57 -30.01 21.66
CA PHE A 1075 -13.48 -31.33 21.06
C PHE A 1075 -14.33 -32.32 21.85
N ILE A 1076 -15.12 -33.15 21.18
CA ILE A 1076 -15.89 -34.21 21.84
C ILE A 1076 -15.17 -35.54 21.57
N SER A 1077 -14.99 -36.38 22.59
CA SER A 1077 -14.58 -37.78 22.42
C SER A 1077 -15.46 -38.66 23.30
N GLY A 1078 -16.07 -39.72 22.73
CA GLY A 1078 -17.09 -40.51 23.43
C GLY A 1078 -18.21 -39.64 24.05
N ASP A 1079 -18.33 -39.70 25.37
CA ASP A 1079 -19.28 -38.94 26.21
C ASP A 1079 -18.61 -37.77 26.97
N GLU A 1080 -17.42 -37.36 26.54
CA GLU A 1080 -16.63 -36.28 27.13
C GLU A 1080 -16.46 -35.10 26.16
N VAL A 1081 -16.46 -33.89 26.72
CA VAL A 1081 -16.26 -32.61 26.02
C VAL A 1081 -15.02 -31.93 26.61
N TYR A 1082 -14.02 -31.75 25.76
CA TYR A 1082 -12.72 -31.17 26.05
C TYR A 1082 -12.75 -29.68 25.66
N VAL A 1083 -12.47 -28.81 26.62
CA VAL A 1083 -12.55 -27.35 26.46
C VAL A 1083 -11.24 -26.71 26.90
N GLY A 1084 -10.68 -25.86 26.04
CA GLY A 1084 -9.47 -25.07 26.33
C GLY A 1084 -9.83 -23.60 26.45
N THR A 1085 -9.57 -23.01 27.61
CA THR A 1085 -9.77 -21.57 27.83
C THR A 1085 -8.48 -20.78 27.63
N SER A 1086 -8.62 -19.47 27.48
CA SER A 1086 -7.54 -18.47 27.48
C SER A 1086 -7.79 -17.43 28.57
N LYS A 1087 -6.78 -16.62 28.87
CA LYS A 1087 -6.88 -15.48 29.81
C LYS A 1087 -6.24 -14.17 29.33
N GLY A 1088 -5.45 -14.18 28.26
CA GLY A 1088 -4.96 -12.95 27.63
C GLY A 1088 -6.12 -12.08 27.14
N ASP A 1089 -5.88 -10.77 26.98
CA ASP A 1089 -6.87 -9.85 26.42
C ASP A 1089 -7.09 -10.11 24.92
N LYS A 1090 -6.04 -10.52 24.19
CA LYS A 1090 -6.13 -11.08 22.82
C LYS A 1090 -5.61 -12.51 22.71
N ALA A 1091 -5.97 -13.16 21.61
CA ALA A 1091 -5.28 -14.32 21.04
C ALA A 1091 -3.92 -13.90 20.41
N ASP A 1092 -3.14 -13.12 21.15
CA ASP A 1092 -1.75 -12.76 20.84
C ASP A 1092 -0.81 -13.41 21.86
N ILE A 1093 0.42 -13.62 21.45
CA ILE A 1093 1.49 -14.14 22.30
C ILE A 1093 2.12 -13.04 23.17
N CYS A 1094 2.01 -11.76 22.79
CA CYS A 1094 2.26 -10.66 23.72
C CYS A 1094 1.38 -10.74 24.98
N ASP A 1095 0.17 -11.31 24.85
CA ASP A 1095 -0.80 -11.50 25.95
C ASP A 1095 -0.77 -12.94 26.54
N GLU A 1096 0.26 -13.75 26.24
CA GLU A 1096 0.42 -15.11 26.78
C GLU A 1096 0.98 -15.08 28.23
N ASP A 1097 0.11 -14.88 29.22
CA ASP A 1097 0.47 -14.98 30.64
C ASP A 1097 0.62 -16.47 31.07
N THR A 1098 1.84 -16.99 30.93
CA THR A 1098 2.18 -18.34 31.43
C THR A 1098 2.16 -18.48 32.97
N GLY A 1099 2.05 -17.38 33.73
CA GLY A 1099 1.91 -17.36 35.18
C GLY A 1099 0.46 -17.49 35.66
N ASN A 1100 -0.50 -17.03 34.84
CA ASN A 1100 -1.94 -17.20 35.02
C ASN A 1100 -2.59 -17.63 33.68
N PRO A 1101 -2.27 -18.84 33.18
CA PRO A 1101 -2.78 -19.31 31.90
C PRO A 1101 -4.29 -19.61 31.96
N GLY A 1102 -4.85 -19.91 30.79
CA GLY A 1102 -6.13 -20.59 30.70
C GLY A 1102 -6.10 -22.00 31.31
N ARG A 1103 -7.17 -22.75 31.11
CA ARG A 1103 -7.40 -24.06 31.72
C ARG A 1103 -7.96 -25.05 30.73
N ILE A 1104 -7.74 -26.33 31.02
CA ILE A 1104 -8.32 -27.44 30.29
C ILE A 1104 -9.41 -28.04 31.17
N TYR A 1105 -10.63 -28.09 30.66
CA TYR A 1105 -11.77 -28.75 31.27
C TYR A 1105 -12.10 -30.03 30.49
N ILE A 1106 -12.44 -31.08 31.22
CA ILE A 1106 -13.04 -32.30 30.68
C ILE A 1106 -14.41 -32.41 31.35
N LEU A 1107 -15.46 -32.21 30.56
CA LEU A 1107 -16.86 -32.18 30.97
C LEU A 1107 -17.58 -33.40 30.40
N SER A 1108 -18.69 -33.82 31.00
CA SER A 1108 -19.59 -34.76 30.35
C SER A 1108 -20.42 -34.05 29.26
N VAL A 1109 -20.88 -34.84 28.28
CA VAL A 1109 -21.97 -34.45 27.39
C VAL A 1109 -23.29 -34.21 28.16
N ASP A 1110 -23.49 -34.90 29.29
CA ASP A 1110 -24.69 -34.80 30.13
C ASP A 1110 -24.52 -33.79 31.30
N ALA A 1111 -25.63 -33.21 31.74
CA ALA A 1111 -25.71 -32.52 33.03
C ALA A 1111 -26.00 -33.48 34.19
N ASP A 1112 -25.71 -33.02 35.41
CA ASP A 1112 -26.17 -33.69 36.62
C ASP A 1112 -27.70 -33.57 36.80
N GLY A 1113 -28.24 -34.25 37.82
CA GLY A 1113 -29.67 -34.20 38.16
C GLY A 1113 -30.20 -32.83 38.61
N SER A 1114 -29.36 -31.79 38.61
CA SER A 1114 -29.70 -30.39 38.91
C SER A 1114 -29.53 -29.45 37.71
N GLY A 1115 -29.10 -29.95 36.55
CA GLY A 1115 -28.78 -29.12 35.36
C GLY A 1115 -27.41 -28.45 35.41
N LEU A 1116 -26.47 -28.98 36.20
CA LEU A 1116 -25.10 -28.47 36.31
C LEU A 1116 -24.13 -29.30 35.43
N PRO A 1117 -23.04 -28.69 34.92
CA PRO A 1117 -22.04 -29.41 34.14
C PRO A 1117 -21.32 -30.46 35.01
N ILE A 1118 -21.31 -31.72 34.57
CA ILE A 1118 -20.51 -32.76 35.24
C ILE A 1118 -19.06 -32.61 34.79
N GLN A 1119 -18.18 -32.18 35.70
CA GLN A 1119 -16.76 -32.11 35.44
C GLN A 1119 -16.09 -33.46 35.78
N ILE A 1120 -15.58 -34.16 34.75
CA ILE A 1120 -15.00 -35.52 34.88
C ILE A 1120 -13.72 -35.50 35.72
N THR A 1121 -12.86 -34.51 35.48
CA THR A 1121 -11.63 -34.27 36.23
C THR A 1121 -11.48 -32.80 36.61
N PRO A 1122 -10.91 -32.46 37.79
CA PRO A 1122 -10.55 -31.09 38.13
C PRO A 1122 -9.73 -30.44 37.00
N SER A 1123 -10.09 -29.22 36.60
CA SER A 1123 -9.48 -28.59 35.43
C SER A 1123 -8.03 -28.22 35.70
N VAL A 1124 -7.16 -28.59 34.76
CA VAL A 1124 -5.72 -28.37 34.85
C VAL A 1124 -5.34 -27.04 34.19
N ALA A 1125 -4.16 -26.50 34.51
CA ALA A 1125 -3.63 -25.34 33.81
C ALA A 1125 -3.33 -25.70 32.34
N ALA A 1126 -3.72 -24.85 31.41
CA ALA A 1126 -3.28 -24.92 30.02
C ALA A 1126 -1.79 -24.53 29.92
N PRO A 1127 -1.08 -24.89 28.83
CA PRO A 1127 0.30 -24.45 28.61
C PRO A 1127 0.46 -22.93 28.35
N GLY A 1128 -0.65 -22.22 28.11
CA GLY A 1128 -0.71 -20.79 27.78
C GLY A 1128 -2.14 -20.40 27.44
N ASN A 1129 -2.32 -19.44 26.52
CA ASN A 1129 -3.60 -19.20 25.86
C ASN A 1129 -3.87 -20.31 24.83
N VAL A 1130 -5.06 -20.93 24.88
CA VAL A 1130 -5.51 -21.94 23.92
C VAL A 1130 -6.41 -21.27 22.89
N VAL A 1131 -5.93 -21.20 21.64
CA VAL A 1131 -6.54 -20.40 20.55
C VAL A 1131 -6.71 -21.16 19.23
N SER A 1132 -6.31 -22.43 19.19
CA SER A 1132 -6.48 -23.33 18.05
C SER A 1132 -6.99 -24.67 18.55
N GLY A 1133 -7.55 -25.48 17.65
CA GLY A 1133 -8.38 -26.63 18.00
C GLY A 1133 -7.68 -27.62 18.92
N LEU A 1134 -8.37 -28.02 19.99
CA LEU A 1134 -8.02 -29.20 20.75
C LEU A 1134 -8.28 -30.45 19.90
N GLN A 1135 -7.45 -31.48 20.05
CA GLN A 1135 -7.73 -32.80 19.48
C GLN A 1135 -7.43 -33.89 20.50
N VAL A 1136 -8.32 -34.88 20.61
CA VAL A 1136 -8.07 -36.11 21.36
C VAL A 1136 -7.80 -37.22 20.36
N TYR A 1137 -6.66 -37.87 20.52
CA TYR A 1137 -6.20 -38.94 19.64
C TYR A 1137 -5.26 -39.90 20.38
N ASP A 1138 -5.46 -41.19 20.20
CA ASP A 1138 -4.82 -42.28 20.93
C ASP A 1138 -4.98 -42.21 22.46
N GLU A 1139 -6.13 -41.75 22.96
CA GLU A 1139 -6.38 -41.39 24.37
C GLU A 1139 -5.50 -40.24 24.90
N HIS A 1140 -4.84 -39.48 24.01
CA HIS A 1140 -4.02 -38.31 24.35
C HIS A 1140 -4.67 -37.01 23.84
N LEU A 1141 -4.74 -36.00 24.70
CA LEU A 1141 -5.15 -34.64 24.34
C LEU A 1141 -3.95 -33.83 23.82
N PHE A 1142 -4.07 -33.31 22.61
CA PHE A 1142 -3.14 -32.39 21.98
C PHE A 1142 -3.61 -30.95 22.20
N VAL A 1143 -2.75 -30.13 22.79
CA VAL A 1143 -3.02 -28.73 23.14
C VAL A 1143 -1.95 -27.84 22.53
N ASN A 1144 -2.30 -27.07 21.50
CA ASN A 1144 -1.43 -26.06 20.92
C ASN A 1144 -1.46 -24.78 21.76
N SER A 1145 -0.28 -24.25 22.12
CA SER A 1145 -0.12 -22.87 22.62
C SER A 1145 0.46 -21.96 21.53
N LEU A 1146 0.18 -20.66 21.63
CA LEU A 1146 0.63 -19.65 20.68
C LEU A 1146 2.15 -19.64 20.49
N GLY A 1147 2.91 -19.82 21.58
CA GLY A 1147 4.37 -19.99 21.61
C GLY A 1147 4.95 -21.21 20.87
N GLY A 1148 4.25 -21.74 19.86
CA GLY A 1148 4.76 -22.72 18.91
C GLY A 1148 4.84 -24.15 19.44
N LYS A 1149 4.27 -24.44 20.62
CA LYS A 1149 4.39 -25.74 21.30
C LYS A 1149 3.06 -26.49 21.33
N THR A 1150 3.11 -27.76 20.96
CA THR A 1150 2.03 -28.71 21.21
C THR A 1150 2.35 -29.49 22.48
N SER A 1151 1.51 -29.34 23.51
CA SER A 1151 1.54 -30.19 24.70
C SER A 1151 0.70 -31.44 24.46
N ILE A 1152 1.21 -32.59 24.87
CA ILE A 1152 0.51 -33.87 24.81
C ILE A 1152 0.17 -34.27 26.25
N VAL A 1153 -1.12 -34.48 26.52
CA VAL A 1153 -1.63 -34.86 27.85
C VAL A 1153 -2.31 -36.23 27.73
N GLY A 1154 -1.68 -37.24 28.30
CA GLY A 1154 -2.14 -38.64 28.31
C GLY A 1154 -1.20 -39.46 29.20
N ASP A 1155 -1.22 -40.79 29.08
CA ASP A 1155 -0.28 -41.65 29.80
C ASP A 1155 1.05 -41.85 29.03
N SER A 1156 1.59 -43.07 28.96
CA SER A 1156 2.80 -43.39 28.18
C SER A 1156 2.57 -44.52 27.17
N LYS A 1157 1.34 -45.03 27.09
CA LYS A 1157 0.91 -46.14 26.26
C LYS A 1157 0.11 -45.59 25.09
N TRP A 1158 0.68 -45.76 23.92
CA TRP A 1158 0.06 -45.49 22.63
C TRP A 1158 -0.49 -46.79 22.02
N ASN A 1159 -1.09 -46.65 20.84
CA ASN A 1159 -1.83 -47.70 20.14
C ASN A 1159 -2.91 -48.35 21.02
N ASN A 1160 -3.64 -47.50 21.75
CA ASN A 1160 -4.80 -47.87 22.54
C ASN A 1160 -5.90 -48.39 21.60
N THR A 1161 -6.42 -49.58 21.88
CA THR A 1161 -7.70 -50.04 21.30
C THR A 1161 -8.74 -48.98 21.53
N SER A 1162 -9.52 -48.60 20.52
CA SER A 1162 -10.59 -47.61 20.68
C SER A 1162 -11.42 -47.97 21.89
N ALA A 1163 -11.55 -47.01 22.82
CA ALA A 1163 -12.21 -47.24 24.07
C ALA A 1163 -13.69 -47.50 23.78
N SER A 1164 -14.11 -48.76 23.91
CA SER A 1164 -15.53 -49.07 24.04
C SER A 1164 -16.01 -48.38 25.32
N SER A 1165 -16.50 -47.15 25.22
CA SER A 1165 -17.00 -46.40 26.37
C SER A 1165 -18.08 -47.28 27.01
N ALA A 1166 -17.90 -47.58 28.29
CA ALA A 1166 -18.60 -48.68 28.92
C ALA A 1166 -20.06 -48.32 29.30
N SER A 1167 -20.79 -47.60 28.44
CA SER A 1167 -22.21 -47.27 28.59
C SER A 1167 -22.87 -46.60 27.36
N SER A 1168 -22.97 -47.25 26.20
CA SER A 1168 -24.20 -47.11 25.40
C SER A 1168 -24.41 -48.28 24.42
N THR A 1169 -25.69 -48.58 24.15
CA THR A 1169 -26.08 -49.63 23.21
C THR A 1169 -26.41 -49.04 21.84
N GLY A 1170 -25.45 -49.10 20.91
CA GLY A 1170 -25.71 -49.12 19.47
C GLY A 1170 -26.08 -47.79 18.80
N VAL A 1171 -25.20 -46.80 18.89
CA VAL A 1171 -25.14 -45.64 17.98
C VAL A 1171 -23.67 -45.47 17.57
N GLU A 1172 -23.38 -45.42 16.27
CA GLU A 1172 -22.04 -45.12 15.72
C GLU A 1172 -21.91 -43.57 15.62
N ASP A 1173 -20.88 -42.98 16.23
CA ASP A 1173 -20.77 -41.51 16.37
C ASP A 1173 -20.31 -40.82 15.05
N VAL A 1174 -20.90 -39.66 14.72
CA VAL A 1174 -20.92 -39.10 13.34
C VAL A 1174 -19.74 -38.14 12.99
N TYR A 1175 -18.63 -38.18 13.73
CA TYR A 1175 -17.43 -37.38 13.42
C TYR A 1175 -16.16 -38.23 13.48
N TRP A 1176 -15.03 -37.73 12.96
CA TRP A 1176 -13.70 -38.32 13.17
C TRP A 1176 -13.27 -38.17 14.65
N LYS A 1177 -13.94 -38.91 15.52
CA LYS A 1177 -13.46 -39.34 16.82
C LYS A 1177 -12.63 -40.61 16.67
N GLU A 1178 -12.08 -41.06 17.77
CA GLU A 1178 -11.45 -42.36 17.90
C GLU A 1178 -12.49 -43.51 17.96
N GLU A 1179 -12.84 -44.07 16.80
CA GLU A 1179 -13.41 -45.41 16.68
C GLU A 1179 -12.51 -46.31 15.82
#